data_AF-A0A9D6Q583-F1
#
_entry.id   AF-A0A9D6Q583-F1
#
_cell.length_a   1.000
_cell.length_b   1.000
_cell.length_c   1.000
_cell.angle_alpha   90.00
_cell.angle_beta   90.00
_cell.angle_gamma   90.00
#
_symmetry.space_group_name_H-M   'P 1'
#
loop_
_entity.id
_entity.type
_entity.pdbx_description
1 polymer ?
#
loop_
_entity_poly.entity_id
_entity_poly.type
_entity_poly.pdbx_seq_one_letter_code
_entity_poly.pdbx_strand_id
1 'polypeptide(L)'
;MQPRIWALSVVTLLLSSIAGAQVPTPTPVNSNQAVTSFAQSTGNPCTGGRGTTGCGGCYPGPIPPDSSVDPIGAALAQLPLINPEWAPLGPMIPGVDASLPPDAVPVRVTGTVIDGHPSGQDFPATHVAGDFVADIVPDAADSGRLATGNPSVIGMEWERGALPQFAWAGEGDRIITVGRWIFDCGHADPQPLGTCSNDGARLCIVDSDCVSPGTCTNPTPNFTYEAEIHPPQTVVMLRNKSLPAPHAGRTAPAIPATRADVYISANGGGAGDRCTVTHLENPIDILFSKDCFKNHCSVTTGRSCKVDRDCAVHETCIVLDPAARLANINAANFEFDLPLPPPPAGSATLQIKTKDFKPLGGLMPKATFQPTPGPTPNLHVIVPMAAPLANGKLPNVFAQSISAGWKEDTTSLTHVQVKLANLIINNPLKDSTPAIPKKCTNPAGGFFDQSCAKDTECPGGFCGTTGNTCYTDKSCPKTDFCQSASRCVGSFVPGWEMWGEVNGDWVQFKRLDTIGAKAPFLAPPYRKPSPLPAKIVQAYKFDEFVPPDGSIHIKLHGHSLNCLDSQFGKNIKEGLNQFGLTVGGTCLLAGSKSPGEIDVTHNGPGFGVTTPAGKPQTFSVTSTGGDAGTCALTATKLCMTDADCPGSCSVTGGPCRTDTACRHCSLAASKFCAADSDCASPQTCVSGAETCTGVDSCNVTGGAFTLEYTLAIIP
;
A
#
# COMPACT_ATOMS: atom_id res chain seq x y z
N MET A 1 71.23 -30.38 43.96
CA MET A 1 70.77 -28.98 43.86
C MET A 1 71.11 -28.45 42.48
N GLN A 2 70.11 -28.33 41.62
CA GLN A 2 70.13 -27.68 40.30
C GLN A 2 68.72 -27.13 40.06
N PRO A 3 68.53 -25.86 39.65
CA PRO A 3 67.21 -25.32 39.36
C PRO A 3 66.80 -25.63 37.92
N ARG A 4 65.55 -26.07 37.75
CA ARG A 4 64.89 -26.29 36.47
C ARG A 4 64.35 -24.97 35.93
N ILE A 5 64.76 -24.61 34.72
CA ILE A 5 64.27 -23.48 33.94
C ILE A 5 63.03 -23.93 33.17
N TRP A 6 61.91 -23.21 33.32
CA TRP A 6 60.66 -23.45 32.61
C TRP A 6 60.71 -22.80 31.23
N ALA A 7 60.47 -23.60 30.19
CA ALA A 7 60.37 -23.14 28.81
C ALA A 7 58.98 -22.57 28.52
N LEU A 8 58.94 -21.33 28.01
CA LEU A 8 57.76 -20.71 27.42
C LEU A 8 57.33 -21.53 26.18
N SER A 9 56.10 -22.03 26.18
CA SER A 9 55.46 -22.55 24.97
C SER A 9 54.73 -21.42 24.27
N VAL A 10 55.20 -21.06 23.07
CA VAL A 10 54.53 -20.17 22.12
C VAL A 10 53.35 -20.95 21.54
N VAL A 11 52.12 -20.53 21.87
CA VAL A 11 50.90 -21.03 21.21
C VAL A 11 50.73 -20.25 19.91
N THR A 12 51.03 -20.90 18.78
CA THR A 12 50.69 -20.39 17.45
C THR A 12 49.19 -20.58 17.24
N LEU A 13 48.41 -19.49 17.31
CA LEU A 13 47.02 -19.48 16.85
C LEU A 13 47.02 -19.64 15.32
N LEU A 14 46.75 -20.86 14.84
CA LEU A 14 46.34 -21.11 13.47
C LEU A 14 44.89 -20.62 13.31
N LEU A 15 44.74 -19.34 12.90
CA LEU A 15 43.52 -18.83 12.30
C LEU A 15 43.26 -19.61 11.01
N SER A 16 42.45 -20.67 11.14
CA SER A 16 41.89 -21.37 10.00
C SER A 16 40.80 -20.48 9.43
N SER A 17 41.14 -19.67 8.43
CA SER A 17 40.15 -19.01 7.59
C SER A 17 39.39 -20.10 6.82
N ILE A 18 38.34 -20.63 7.42
CA ILE A 18 37.29 -21.29 6.66
C ILE A 18 36.65 -20.16 5.86
N ALA A 19 37.14 -19.97 4.63
CA ALA A 19 36.39 -19.29 3.60
C ALA A 19 35.10 -20.09 3.45
N GLY A 20 34.04 -19.67 4.17
CA GLY A 20 32.70 -20.17 3.92
C GLY A 20 32.45 -19.98 2.43
N ALA A 21 32.23 -21.07 1.71
CA ALA A 21 31.82 -20.99 0.33
C ALA A 21 30.65 -20.01 0.28
N GLN A 22 30.81 -18.87 -0.41
CA GLN A 22 29.69 -17.98 -0.68
C GLN A 22 28.64 -18.84 -1.35
N VAL A 23 27.53 -19.06 -0.65
CA VAL A 23 26.32 -19.60 -1.27
C VAL A 23 26.06 -18.68 -2.46
N PRO A 24 25.98 -19.18 -3.70
CA PRO A 24 25.72 -18.34 -4.85
C PRO A 24 24.48 -17.52 -4.55
N THR A 25 24.58 -16.20 -4.61
CA THR A 25 23.40 -15.34 -4.45
C THR A 25 22.39 -15.79 -5.50
N PRO A 26 21.20 -16.26 -5.10
CA PRO A 26 20.22 -16.71 -6.07
C PRO A 26 19.90 -15.56 -7.05
N THR A 27 19.92 -15.87 -8.34
CA THR A 27 19.71 -14.88 -9.39
C THR A 27 18.25 -14.41 -9.37
N PRO A 28 17.97 -13.09 -9.46
CA PRO A 28 16.61 -12.60 -9.61
C PRO A 28 15.87 -13.28 -10.75
N VAL A 29 14.56 -13.48 -10.58
CA VAL A 29 13.71 -14.05 -11.61
C VAL A 29 13.61 -13.06 -12.76
N ASN A 30 13.82 -13.54 -13.98
CA ASN A 30 13.72 -12.68 -15.16
C ASN A 30 12.24 -12.29 -15.37
N SER A 31 11.93 -11.00 -15.27
CA SER A 31 10.59 -10.43 -15.44
C SER A 31 9.97 -10.76 -16.80
N ASN A 32 10.79 -10.99 -17.83
CA ASN A 32 10.28 -11.42 -19.14
C ASN A 32 9.71 -12.85 -19.13
N GLN A 33 9.99 -13.65 -18.10
CA GLN A 33 9.34 -14.95 -17.90
C GLN A 33 7.86 -14.79 -17.55
N ALA A 34 7.45 -13.63 -17.02
CA ALA A 34 6.06 -13.28 -16.72
C ALA A 34 5.18 -13.22 -17.97
N VAL A 35 5.76 -12.82 -19.11
CA VAL A 35 5.03 -12.66 -20.37
C VAL A 35 4.66 -14.04 -20.91
N THR A 36 3.36 -14.24 -21.17
CA THR A 36 2.74 -15.53 -21.49
C THR A 36 3.46 -16.39 -22.54
N SER A 37 4.17 -15.78 -23.49
CA SER A 37 4.94 -16.48 -24.52
C SER A 37 6.04 -17.38 -23.94
N PHE A 38 6.73 -16.93 -22.88
CA PHE A 38 7.76 -17.72 -22.21
C PHE A 38 7.12 -18.75 -21.26
N ALA A 39 6.17 -18.33 -20.42
CA ALA A 39 5.43 -19.19 -19.49
C ALA A 39 4.82 -20.45 -20.16
N GLN A 40 4.32 -20.31 -21.39
CA GLN A 40 3.72 -21.42 -22.15
C GLN A 40 4.76 -22.34 -22.77
N SER A 41 5.92 -21.81 -23.16
CA SER A 41 7.01 -22.59 -23.75
C SER A 41 7.79 -23.41 -22.70
N THR A 42 7.68 -23.08 -21.42
CA THR A 42 8.33 -23.78 -20.29
C THR A 42 7.43 -24.75 -19.54
N GLY A 43 6.21 -25.01 -20.03
CA GLY A 43 5.34 -26.07 -19.50
C GLY A 43 4.30 -25.63 -18.47
N ASN A 44 3.89 -24.36 -18.45
CA ASN A 44 2.70 -23.96 -17.68
C ASN A 44 1.48 -24.82 -18.15
N PRO A 45 0.77 -25.57 -17.28
CA PRO A 45 -0.21 -26.60 -17.69
C PRO A 45 -1.56 -26.05 -18.17
N CYS A 46 -1.54 -24.90 -18.82
CA CYS A 46 -2.70 -24.32 -19.49
C CYS A 46 -3.10 -25.16 -20.71
N THR A 47 -3.92 -26.17 -20.47
CA THR A 47 -4.43 -27.07 -21.51
C THR A 47 -5.29 -26.35 -22.56
N GLY A 48 -5.82 -25.16 -22.26
CA GLY A 48 -6.63 -24.35 -23.17
C GLY A 48 -5.86 -23.42 -24.11
N GLY A 49 -4.56 -23.18 -23.88
CA GLY A 49 -3.77 -22.22 -24.65
C GLY A 49 -3.74 -20.79 -24.07
N ARG A 50 -3.11 -19.86 -24.78
CA ARG A 50 -2.84 -18.48 -24.31
C ARG A 50 -4.11 -17.71 -24.00
N GLY A 51 -4.16 -17.10 -22.82
CA GLY A 51 -5.27 -16.26 -22.43
C GLY A 51 -6.55 -17.03 -22.11
N THR A 52 -6.50 -18.35 -21.90
CA THR A 52 -7.70 -19.08 -21.45
C THR A 52 -8.01 -18.81 -19.99
N THR A 53 -9.28 -18.95 -19.60
CA THR A 53 -9.71 -18.73 -18.22
C THR A 53 -8.92 -19.60 -17.23
N GLY A 54 -8.41 -18.99 -16.16
CA GLY A 54 -7.56 -19.64 -15.16
C GLY A 54 -6.07 -19.71 -15.51
N CYS A 55 -5.66 -19.23 -16.68
CA CYS A 55 -4.24 -19.17 -17.04
C CYS A 55 -3.55 -17.95 -16.45
N GLY A 56 -2.62 -18.18 -15.51
CA GLY A 56 -1.73 -17.13 -15.00
C GLY A 56 -0.74 -16.62 -16.05
N GLY A 57 -0.09 -15.50 -15.73
CA GLY A 57 0.86 -14.79 -16.59
C GLY A 57 0.45 -13.33 -16.77
N CYS A 58 1.41 -12.46 -17.07
CA CYS A 58 1.12 -11.07 -17.39
C CYS A 58 0.80 -10.93 -18.88
N TYR A 59 -0.26 -10.17 -19.17
CA TYR A 59 -0.74 -9.90 -20.51
C TYR A 59 -0.57 -8.41 -20.81
N PRO A 60 0.46 -8.01 -21.57
CA PRO A 60 0.71 -6.61 -21.83
C PRO A 60 -0.49 -5.98 -22.55
N GLY A 61 -0.94 -4.84 -22.03
CA GLY A 61 -1.97 -4.02 -22.65
C GLY A 61 -1.42 -3.13 -23.77
N PRO A 62 -2.29 -2.61 -24.66
CA PRO A 62 -1.92 -1.57 -25.60
C PRO A 62 -1.54 -0.28 -24.87
N ILE A 63 -0.76 0.58 -25.54
CA ILE A 63 -0.49 1.94 -25.08
C ILE A 63 -1.84 2.66 -24.96
N PRO A 64 -2.23 3.12 -23.76
CA PRO A 64 -3.50 3.82 -23.60
C PRO A 64 -3.52 5.06 -24.51
N PRO A 65 -4.62 5.32 -25.24
CA PRO A 65 -4.77 6.60 -25.92
C PRO A 65 -4.76 7.73 -24.88
N ASP A 66 -4.50 8.96 -25.34
CA ASP A 66 -4.57 10.14 -24.49
C ASP A 66 -5.94 10.19 -23.79
N SER A 67 -5.93 10.02 -22.47
CA SER A 67 -7.15 9.99 -21.64
C SER A 67 -7.96 11.28 -21.70
N SER A 68 -7.37 12.41 -22.12
CA SER A 68 -8.08 13.66 -22.35
C SER A 68 -8.87 13.68 -23.67
N VAL A 69 -8.48 12.82 -24.62
CA VAL A 69 -9.09 12.72 -25.96
C VAL A 69 -10.02 11.51 -26.05
N ASP A 70 -9.59 10.35 -25.55
CA ASP A 70 -10.37 9.11 -25.53
C ASP A 70 -10.28 8.42 -24.14
N PRO A 71 -11.03 8.93 -23.14
CA PRO A 71 -11.06 8.35 -21.81
C PRO A 71 -11.62 6.92 -21.79
N ILE A 72 -12.46 6.55 -22.77
CA ILE A 72 -13.02 5.19 -22.84
C ILE A 72 -11.94 4.22 -23.33
N GLY A 73 -11.28 4.55 -24.43
CA GLY A 73 -10.16 3.75 -24.94
C GLY A 73 -9.06 3.62 -23.89
N ALA A 74 -8.75 4.69 -23.15
CA ALA A 74 -7.75 4.66 -22.08
C ALA A 74 -8.16 3.73 -20.92
N ALA A 75 -9.41 3.78 -20.47
CA ALA A 75 -9.90 2.87 -19.42
C ALA A 75 -9.97 1.41 -19.92
N LEU A 76 -10.40 1.18 -21.16
CA LEU A 76 -10.46 -0.18 -21.73
C LEU A 76 -9.06 -0.78 -21.96
N ALA A 77 -8.05 0.05 -22.24
CA ALA A 77 -6.66 -0.38 -22.38
C ALA A 77 -6.06 -0.92 -21.07
N GLN A 78 -6.62 -0.56 -19.91
CA GLN A 78 -6.18 -1.09 -18.61
C GLN A 78 -6.72 -2.49 -18.31
N LEU A 79 -7.86 -2.89 -18.90
CA LEU A 79 -8.51 -4.17 -18.58
C LEU A 79 -7.60 -5.40 -18.74
N PRO A 80 -6.77 -5.51 -19.80
CA PRO A 80 -5.84 -6.63 -19.91
C PRO A 80 -4.80 -6.68 -18.78
N LEU A 81 -4.37 -5.52 -18.26
CA LEU A 81 -3.37 -5.43 -17.19
C LEU A 81 -3.94 -5.93 -15.86
N ILE A 82 -5.23 -5.68 -15.60
CA ILE A 82 -5.93 -6.09 -14.37
C ILE A 82 -6.65 -7.45 -14.50
N ASN A 83 -6.37 -8.22 -15.57
CA ASN A 83 -7.01 -9.51 -15.85
C ASN A 83 -6.00 -10.69 -15.87
N PRO A 84 -5.67 -11.27 -14.72
CA PRO A 84 -5.68 -10.65 -13.40
C PRO A 84 -4.50 -9.67 -13.31
N GLU A 85 -4.58 -8.74 -12.37
CA GLU A 85 -3.53 -7.75 -12.07
C GLU A 85 -2.18 -8.36 -11.68
N TRP A 86 -2.14 -9.67 -11.40
CA TRP A 86 -0.95 -10.36 -10.95
C TRP A 86 -0.81 -11.76 -11.52
N ALA A 87 0.44 -12.20 -11.70
CA ALA A 87 0.75 -13.55 -12.15
C ALA A 87 1.57 -14.31 -11.11
N PRO A 88 1.13 -15.47 -10.61
CA PRO A 88 1.92 -16.21 -9.63
C PRO A 88 3.21 -16.77 -10.23
N LEU A 89 4.36 -16.50 -9.59
CA LEU A 89 5.69 -16.93 -10.08
C LEU A 89 5.94 -18.42 -9.88
N GLY A 90 5.50 -18.98 -8.75
CA GLY A 90 5.82 -20.36 -8.37
C GLY A 90 5.58 -21.35 -9.52
N PRO A 91 4.34 -21.46 -10.03
CA PRO A 91 3.99 -22.36 -11.14
C PRO A 91 4.73 -22.07 -12.45
N MET A 92 5.29 -20.87 -12.62
CA MET A 92 5.98 -20.44 -13.83
C MET A 92 7.46 -20.83 -13.83
N ILE A 93 8.01 -21.19 -12.68
CA ILE A 93 9.41 -21.60 -12.52
C ILE A 93 9.46 -23.13 -12.38
N PRO A 94 10.01 -23.86 -13.37
CA PRO A 94 10.05 -25.31 -13.34
C PRO A 94 10.68 -25.87 -12.05
N GLY A 95 9.94 -26.76 -11.39
CA GLY A 95 10.40 -27.45 -10.17
C GLY A 95 10.26 -26.65 -8.88
N VAL A 96 9.76 -25.41 -8.91
CA VAL A 96 9.50 -24.61 -7.70
C VAL A 96 8.11 -24.90 -7.14
N ASP A 97 7.10 -24.95 -8.01
CA ASP A 97 5.70 -25.20 -7.64
C ASP A 97 5.01 -25.97 -8.77
N ALA A 98 4.24 -27.00 -8.41
CA ALA A 98 3.50 -27.84 -9.35
C ALA A 98 1.99 -27.51 -9.39
N SER A 99 1.55 -26.52 -8.59
CA SER A 99 0.17 -26.04 -8.62
C SER A 99 -0.14 -25.28 -9.92
N LEU A 100 -1.43 -25.00 -10.14
CA LEU A 100 -1.89 -24.18 -11.25
C LEU A 100 -2.29 -22.81 -10.73
N PRO A 101 -2.07 -21.72 -11.49
CA PRO A 101 -2.70 -20.45 -11.18
C PRO A 101 -4.24 -20.62 -11.03
N PRO A 102 -4.90 -19.95 -10.07
CA PRO A 102 -4.34 -19.03 -9.07
C PRO A 102 -3.85 -19.71 -7.77
N ASP A 103 -3.80 -21.03 -7.69
CA ASP A 103 -3.52 -21.86 -6.49
C ASP A 103 -2.03 -21.98 -6.12
N ALA A 104 -1.23 -20.98 -6.47
CA ALA A 104 0.20 -20.98 -6.19
C ALA A 104 0.49 -21.14 -4.70
N VAL A 105 1.48 -21.99 -4.39
CA VAL A 105 1.91 -22.26 -3.02
C VAL A 105 2.51 -20.98 -2.44
N PRO A 106 2.03 -20.50 -1.27
CA PRO A 106 2.59 -19.34 -0.62
C PRO A 106 4.08 -19.54 -0.28
N VAL A 107 4.87 -18.47 -0.44
CA VAL A 107 6.28 -18.45 -0.06
C VAL A 107 6.47 -17.61 1.19
N ARG A 108 7.54 -17.90 1.93
CA ARG A 108 8.02 -17.07 3.02
C ARG A 108 9.09 -16.11 2.50
N VAL A 109 9.08 -14.88 2.98
CA VAL A 109 10.13 -13.88 2.82
C VAL A 109 10.47 -13.28 4.17
N THR A 110 11.76 -13.18 4.49
CA THR A 110 12.28 -12.41 5.61
C THR A 110 13.16 -11.28 5.13
N GLY A 111 13.17 -10.15 5.83
CA GLY A 111 13.94 -8.99 5.41
C GLY A 111 13.83 -7.80 6.34
N THR A 112 14.33 -6.65 5.89
CA THR A 112 14.21 -5.36 6.57
C THR A 112 13.34 -4.44 5.75
N VAL A 113 12.37 -3.80 6.38
CA VAL A 113 11.49 -2.82 5.75
C VAL A 113 12.25 -1.50 5.61
N ILE A 114 12.28 -0.95 4.41
CA ILE A 114 12.90 0.37 4.13
C ILE A 114 11.86 1.45 3.85
N ASP A 115 10.64 1.06 3.52
CA ASP A 115 9.50 1.96 3.42
C ASP A 115 8.21 1.19 3.73
N GLY A 116 7.24 1.88 4.33
CA GLY A 116 5.91 1.38 4.58
C GLY A 116 4.91 2.50 4.37
N HIS A 117 3.96 2.34 3.45
CA HIS A 117 3.00 3.39 3.14
C HIS A 117 1.67 2.84 2.60
N PRO A 118 0.56 3.56 2.81
CA PRO A 118 -0.72 3.23 2.21
C PRO A 118 -0.78 3.68 0.74
N SER A 119 -1.22 2.80 -0.16
CA SER A 119 -1.52 3.13 -1.56
C SER A 119 -2.88 3.82 -1.69
N GLY A 120 -3.04 4.57 -2.78
CA GLY A 120 -4.29 5.25 -3.14
C GLY A 120 -4.77 4.99 -4.57
N GLN A 121 -4.15 4.08 -5.33
CA GLN A 121 -4.34 3.98 -6.79
C GLN A 121 -4.79 2.62 -7.32
N ASP A 122 -5.23 1.70 -6.46
CA ASP A 122 -5.51 0.34 -6.91
C ASP A 122 -6.82 0.26 -7.68
N PHE A 123 -6.91 -0.69 -8.61
CA PHE A 123 -8.09 -0.81 -9.45
C PHE A 123 -9.26 -1.47 -8.67
N PRO A 124 -10.45 -0.84 -8.60
CA PRO A 124 -11.59 -1.36 -7.82
C PRO A 124 -12.16 -2.70 -8.33
N ALA A 125 -11.73 -3.19 -9.51
CA ALA A 125 -12.13 -4.50 -10.02
C ALA A 125 -11.43 -5.65 -9.32
N THR A 126 -10.37 -5.35 -8.59
CA THR A 126 -9.49 -6.31 -7.94
C THR A 126 -9.35 -6.02 -6.45
N HIS A 127 -9.75 -4.82 -6.01
CA HIS A 127 -9.62 -4.34 -4.64
C HIS A 127 -10.94 -3.90 -3.98
N VAL A 128 -11.05 -4.07 -2.66
CA VAL A 128 -12.14 -3.44 -1.87
C VAL A 128 -11.72 -2.18 -1.12
N ALA A 129 -10.42 -1.90 -1.08
CA ALA A 129 -9.78 -0.68 -0.62
C ALA A 129 -8.33 -0.68 -1.14
N GLY A 130 -7.66 0.47 -1.11
CA GLY A 130 -6.23 0.49 -1.42
C GLY A 130 -5.40 -0.35 -0.45
N ASP A 131 -4.19 -0.70 -0.87
CA ASP A 131 -3.23 -1.50 -0.12
C ASP A 131 -2.43 -0.72 0.90
N PHE A 132 -1.92 -1.47 1.88
CA PHE A 132 -0.72 -1.07 2.61
C PHE A 132 0.46 -1.78 1.93
N VAL A 133 1.42 -0.99 1.51
CA VAL A 133 2.64 -1.42 0.83
C VAL A 133 3.79 -1.36 1.82
N ALA A 134 4.66 -2.37 1.82
CA ALA A 134 5.94 -2.32 2.48
C ALA A 134 7.05 -2.77 1.53
N ASP A 135 8.08 -1.94 1.40
CA ASP A 135 9.28 -2.22 0.61
C ASP A 135 10.29 -2.95 1.48
N ILE A 136 10.62 -4.18 1.09
CA ILE A 136 11.45 -5.07 1.89
C ILE A 136 12.77 -5.29 1.17
N VAL A 137 13.89 -4.99 1.84
CA VAL A 137 15.19 -5.55 1.45
C VAL A 137 15.23 -6.99 1.98
N PRO A 138 15.13 -8.02 1.12
CA PRO A 138 15.07 -9.40 1.57
C PRO A 138 16.41 -9.84 2.15
N ASP A 139 16.36 -10.80 3.06
CA ASP A 139 17.56 -11.48 3.52
C ASP A 139 18.24 -12.21 2.36
N ALA A 140 19.54 -12.46 2.49
CA ALA A 140 20.31 -13.14 1.45
C ALA A 140 19.69 -14.49 1.01
N ALA A 141 19.07 -15.22 1.95
CA ALA A 141 18.38 -16.48 1.69
C ALA A 141 17.13 -16.34 0.80
N ASP A 142 16.49 -15.16 0.83
CA ASP A 142 15.27 -14.84 0.08
C ASP A 142 15.52 -13.90 -1.11
N SER A 143 16.77 -13.50 -1.38
CA SER A 143 17.12 -12.63 -2.52
C SER A 143 16.70 -13.22 -3.88
N GLY A 144 16.53 -14.54 -3.98
CA GLY A 144 16.01 -15.22 -5.17
C GLY A 144 14.52 -14.99 -5.42
N ARG A 145 13.84 -14.25 -4.54
CA ARG A 145 12.44 -13.83 -4.69
C ARG A 145 12.28 -12.52 -5.46
N LEU A 146 13.37 -11.80 -5.68
CA LEU A 146 13.39 -10.56 -6.46
C LEU A 146 13.19 -10.84 -7.95
N ALA A 147 12.67 -9.86 -8.67
CA ALA A 147 12.65 -9.89 -10.12
C ALA A 147 13.71 -8.95 -10.71
N THR A 148 13.96 -9.06 -12.01
CA THR A 148 14.79 -8.08 -12.73
C THR A 148 14.17 -6.68 -12.74
N GLY A 149 12.85 -6.56 -12.55
CA GLY A 149 12.13 -5.29 -12.38
C GLY A 149 12.46 -4.58 -11.07
N ASN A 150 12.63 -5.34 -9.98
CA ASN A 150 12.95 -4.82 -8.66
C ASN A 150 14.15 -5.57 -8.04
N PRO A 151 15.39 -5.28 -8.47
CA PRO A 151 16.56 -6.08 -8.13
C PRO A 151 17.08 -5.90 -6.69
N SER A 152 16.47 -5.03 -5.89
CA SER A 152 16.94 -4.69 -4.54
C SER A 152 15.88 -4.79 -3.45
N VAL A 153 14.60 -4.65 -3.80
CA VAL A 153 13.49 -4.66 -2.87
C VAL A 153 12.37 -5.53 -3.42
N ILE A 154 11.64 -6.19 -2.53
CA ILE A 154 10.41 -6.91 -2.85
C ILE A 154 9.25 -6.20 -2.15
N GLY A 155 8.20 -5.88 -2.90
CA GLY A 155 6.98 -5.30 -2.36
C GLY A 155 6.18 -6.33 -1.57
N MET A 156 5.53 -5.88 -0.51
CA MET A 156 4.47 -6.61 0.18
C MET A 156 3.23 -5.73 0.21
N GLU A 157 2.15 -6.22 -0.37
CA GLU A 157 0.90 -5.46 -0.51
C GLU A 157 -0.25 -6.21 0.15
N TRP A 158 -0.91 -5.54 1.09
CA TRP A 158 -2.11 -6.08 1.73
C TRP A 158 -3.14 -4.98 1.94
N GLU A 159 -4.33 -5.18 1.36
CA GLU A 159 -5.48 -4.27 1.51
C GLU A 159 -5.66 -3.73 2.93
N ARG A 160 -5.76 -2.40 3.04
CA ARG A 160 -5.90 -1.68 4.32
C ARG A 160 -7.14 -2.07 5.11
N GLY A 161 -8.17 -2.56 4.43
CA GLY A 161 -9.40 -3.08 5.06
C GLY A 161 -9.22 -4.47 5.69
N ALA A 162 -8.17 -5.20 5.29
CA ALA A 162 -7.91 -6.58 5.67
C ALA A 162 -6.73 -6.71 6.65
N LEU A 163 -5.69 -5.88 6.49
CA LEU A 163 -4.54 -5.77 7.39
C LEU A 163 -4.78 -4.70 8.47
N PRO A 164 -4.94 -5.07 9.76
CA PRO A 164 -5.12 -4.11 10.83
C PRO A 164 -3.84 -3.29 11.09
N GLN A 165 -4.02 -2.00 11.38
CA GLN A 165 -2.93 -1.02 11.53
C GLN A 165 -1.85 -1.36 12.56
N PHE A 166 -2.19 -2.12 13.62
CA PHE A 166 -1.18 -2.52 14.61
C PHE A 166 -0.10 -3.45 14.02
N ALA A 167 -0.39 -4.10 12.89
CA ALA A 167 0.48 -5.02 12.18
C ALA A 167 1.10 -4.39 10.92
N TRP A 168 0.91 -3.08 10.70
CA TRP A 168 1.59 -2.36 9.63
C TRP A 168 3.08 -2.22 9.96
N ALA A 169 3.91 -2.38 8.94
CA ALA A 169 5.36 -2.26 9.03
C ALA A 169 5.77 -0.79 9.19
N GLY A 170 6.79 -0.53 9.99
CA GLY A 170 7.52 0.75 9.99
C GLY A 170 8.89 0.57 9.33
N GLU A 171 9.50 1.69 8.95
CA GLU A 171 10.87 1.69 8.45
C GLU A 171 11.84 1.13 9.50
N GLY A 172 12.77 0.27 9.07
CA GLY A 172 13.75 -0.39 9.92
C GLY A 172 13.23 -1.64 10.65
N ASP A 173 11.94 -1.95 10.55
CA ASP A 173 11.39 -3.20 11.09
C ASP A 173 12.00 -4.41 10.39
N ARG A 174 12.19 -5.48 11.16
CA ARG A 174 12.45 -6.80 10.61
C ARG A 174 11.13 -7.48 10.33
N ILE A 175 10.93 -7.97 9.12
CA ILE A 175 9.67 -8.55 8.68
C ILE A 175 9.81 -10.04 8.38
N ILE A 176 8.77 -10.79 8.71
CA ILE A 176 8.51 -12.12 8.17
C ILE A 176 7.14 -12.07 7.52
N THR A 177 7.06 -12.28 6.21
CA THR A 177 5.79 -12.35 5.49
C THR A 177 5.64 -13.72 4.82
N VAL A 178 4.42 -14.22 4.76
CA VAL A 178 4.05 -15.40 3.98
C VAL A 178 2.86 -15.05 3.13
N GLY A 179 2.96 -15.27 1.82
CA GLY A 179 1.92 -14.93 0.87
C GLY A 179 2.20 -15.48 -0.52
N ARG A 180 1.34 -15.15 -1.48
CA ARG A 180 1.58 -15.54 -2.87
C ARG A 180 2.72 -14.71 -3.44
N TRP A 181 3.66 -15.39 -4.08
CA TRP A 181 4.73 -14.75 -4.83
C TRP A 181 4.26 -14.49 -6.25
N ILE A 182 4.11 -13.21 -6.61
CA ILE A 182 3.49 -12.76 -7.84
C ILE A 182 4.38 -11.79 -8.61
N PHE A 183 4.12 -11.65 -9.91
CA PHE A 183 4.51 -10.50 -10.69
C PHE A 183 3.33 -9.55 -10.66
N ASP A 184 3.56 -8.29 -10.31
CA ASP A 184 2.59 -7.24 -10.53
C ASP A 184 2.52 -6.95 -12.04
N CYS A 185 1.39 -7.29 -12.65
CA CYS A 185 1.16 -7.11 -14.08
C CYS A 185 0.65 -5.71 -14.44
N GLY A 186 0.23 -4.91 -13.47
CA GLY A 186 -0.16 -3.50 -13.64
C GLY A 186 1.03 -2.62 -14.05
N HIS A 187 2.24 -3.00 -13.62
CA HIS A 187 3.46 -2.21 -13.77
C HIS A 187 4.44 -2.86 -14.76
N ALA A 188 4.00 -2.98 -16.02
CA ALA A 188 4.77 -3.65 -17.07
C ALA A 188 6.04 -2.92 -17.51
N ASP A 189 6.01 -1.58 -17.44
CA ASP A 189 7.06 -0.62 -17.83
C ASP A 189 8.02 -1.11 -18.94
N PRO A 190 7.50 -1.47 -20.12
CA PRO A 190 8.30 -2.05 -21.19
C PRO A 190 9.37 -1.08 -21.69
N GLN A 191 10.65 -1.51 -21.67
CA GLN A 191 11.77 -0.69 -22.14
C GLN A 191 12.75 -1.45 -23.06
N PRO A 192 13.18 -0.83 -24.18
CA PRO A 192 12.56 0.33 -24.80
C PRO A 192 11.26 -0.08 -25.53
N LEU A 193 10.41 0.89 -25.83
CA LEU A 193 9.21 0.67 -26.64
C LEU A 193 9.58 0.34 -28.10
N GLY A 194 8.75 -0.48 -28.75
CA GLY A 194 8.85 -0.77 -30.18
C GLY A 194 8.30 0.37 -31.04
N THR A 195 8.40 0.21 -32.36
CA THR A 195 7.79 1.12 -33.35
C THR A 195 6.96 0.36 -34.38
N CYS A 196 5.92 1.00 -34.91
CA CYS A 196 5.06 0.35 -35.90
C CYS A 196 5.74 0.20 -37.26
N SER A 197 5.64 -0.98 -37.87
CA SER A 197 6.28 -1.30 -39.15
C SER A 197 5.86 -0.39 -40.31
N ASN A 198 4.66 0.19 -40.22
CA ASN A 198 4.11 1.12 -41.19
C ASN A 198 4.19 2.59 -40.76
N ASP A 199 4.62 2.87 -39.52
CA ASP A 199 4.81 4.21 -38.99
C ASP A 199 5.88 4.18 -37.88
N GLY A 200 7.14 4.40 -38.27
CA GLY A 200 8.28 4.37 -37.35
C GLY A 200 8.29 5.47 -36.28
N ALA A 201 7.39 6.47 -36.36
CA ALA A 201 7.21 7.48 -35.32
C ALA A 201 6.20 7.05 -34.25
N ARG A 202 5.37 6.05 -34.55
CA ARG A 202 4.36 5.53 -33.64
C ARG A 202 4.96 4.42 -32.77
N LEU A 203 4.99 4.67 -31.46
CA LEU A 203 5.44 3.70 -30.48
C LEU A 203 4.41 2.57 -30.31
N CYS A 204 4.89 1.39 -29.94
CA CYS A 204 4.05 0.22 -29.68
C CYS A 204 4.65 -0.71 -28.63
N ILE A 205 3.76 -1.45 -27.96
CA ILE A 205 4.05 -2.59 -27.08
C ILE A 205 3.51 -3.87 -27.74
N VAL A 206 2.32 -3.76 -28.33
CA VAL A 206 1.60 -4.85 -29.00
C VAL A 206 1.16 -4.43 -30.41
N ASP A 207 0.83 -5.40 -31.27
CA ASP A 207 0.41 -5.11 -32.65
C ASP A 207 -0.83 -4.22 -32.74
N SER A 208 -1.74 -4.29 -31.77
CA SER A 208 -2.93 -3.44 -31.72
C SER A 208 -2.62 -1.96 -31.50
N ASP A 209 -1.40 -1.63 -31.08
CA ASP A 209 -0.94 -0.24 -31.04
C ASP A 209 -0.70 0.31 -32.44
N CYS A 210 -0.56 -0.54 -33.46
CA CYS A 210 -0.29 -0.13 -34.82
C CYS A 210 -1.55 -0.02 -35.67
N VAL A 211 -1.60 0.98 -36.56
CA VAL A 211 -2.68 1.09 -37.54
C VAL A 211 -2.59 -0.11 -38.47
N SER A 212 -3.64 -0.91 -38.60
CA SER A 212 -3.65 -2.03 -39.56
C SER A 212 -3.27 -1.56 -40.97
N PRO A 213 -2.36 -2.25 -41.68
CA PRO A 213 -1.81 -3.60 -41.41
C PRO A 213 -0.47 -3.61 -40.65
N GLY A 214 -0.13 -2.51 -39.96
CA GLY A 214 1.12 -2.39 -39.19
C GLY A 214 1.24 -3.41 -38.07
N THR A 215 2.48 -3.75 -37.74
CA THR A 215 2.86 -4.67 -36.66
C THR A 215 3.91 -3.99 -35.79
N CYS A 216 3.97 -4.35 -34.51
CA CYS A 216 4.97 -3.80 -33.63
C CYS A 216 6.34 -4.40 -33.95
N THR A 217 7.32 -3.54 -34.23
CA THR A 217 8.69 -3.95 -34.59
C THR A 217 9.70 -3.47 -33.56
N ASN A 218 10.83 -4.18 -33.55
CA ASN A 218 12.02 -4.04 -32.70
C ASN A 218 12.25 -2.72 -31.94
N PRO A 219 12.95 -2.83 -30.78
CA PRO A 219 13.40 -4.09 -30.17
C PRO A 219 12.26 -4.77 -29.39
N THR A 220 12.39 -6.08 -29.13
CA THR A 220 11.50 -6.77 -28.19
C THR A 220 11.59 -6.03 -26.84
N PRO A 221 10.48 -5.50 -26.32
CA PRO A 221 10.52 -4.79 -25.05
C PRO A 221 10.96 -5.75 -23.94
N ASN A 222 11.91 -5.31 -23.12
CA ASN A 222 12.13 -5.96 -21.83
C ASN A 222 11.06 -5.43 -20.88
N PHE A 223 10.24 -6.33 -20.36
CA PHE A 223 9.30 -5.99 -19.32
C PHE A 223 10.01 -5.99 -17.98
N THR A 224 9.75 -4.96 -17.17
CA THR A 224 10.33 -4.80 -15.84
C THR A 224 9.29 -5.06 -14.75
N TYR A 225 8.43 -6.07 -14.95
CA TYR A 225 7.50 -6.52 -13.93
C TYR A 225 8.21 -6.75 -12.60
N GLU A 226 7.65 -6.18 -11.55
CA GLU A 226 8.14 -6.30 -10.19
C GLU A 226 7.61 -7.59 -9.55
N ALA A 227 8.45 -8.25 -8.75
CA ALA A 227 8.00 -9.37 -7.93
C ALA A 227 7.52 -8.89 -6.57
N GLU A 228 6.46 -9.50 -6.04
CA GLU A 228 5.84 -9.09 -4.79
C GLU A 228 5.24 -10.26 -4.01
N ILE A 229 4.88 -9.98 -2.75
CA ILE A 229 4.07 -10.84 -1.91
C ILE A 229 2.66 -10.24 -1.78
N HIS A 230 1.70 -10.71 -2.59
CA HIS A 230 0.34 -10.13 -2.67
C HIS A 230 -0.82 -11.16 -2.90
N PRO A 231 -1.83 -11.22 -1.99
CA PRO A 231 -1.77 -10.71 -0.64
C PRO A 231 -0.96 -11.68 0.22
N PRO A 232 -0.32 -11.15 1.27
CA PRO A 232 0.09 -11.96 2.38
C PRO A 232 -1.11 -12.64 3.04
N GLN A 233 -0.81 -13.76 3.68
CA GLN A 233 -1.69 -14.43 4.63
C GLN A 233 -1.10 -14.40 6.05
N THR A 234 0.16 -13.99 6.19
CA THR A 234 0.86 -13.83 7.46
C THR A 234 1.87 -12.72 7.38
N VAL A 235 1.90 -11.88 8.40
CA VAL A 235 2.94 -10.89 8.63
C VAL A 235 3.38 -10.90 10.10
N VAL A 236 4.69 -10.75 10.32
CA VAL A 236 5.31 -10.55 11.62
C VAL A 236 6.23 -9.35 11.50
N MET A 237 5.95 -8.28 12.26
CA MET A 237 6.86 -7.15 12.39
C MET A 237 7.63 -7.29 13.69
N LEU A 238 8.95 -7.43 13.60
CA LEU A 238 9.88 -7.50 14.71
C LEU A 238 10.56 -6.13 14.86
N ARG A 239 10.37 -5.51 16.01
CA ARG A 239 10.88 -4.17 16.28
C ARG A 239 11.36 -3.98 17.70
N ASN A 240 12.35 -3.13 17.88
CA ASN A 240 12.86 -2.75 19.19
C ASN A 240 11.86 -1.83 19.87
N LYS A 241 11.40 -2.23 21.06
CA LYS A 241 10.46 -1.46 21.88
C LYS A 241 10.87 -1.59 23.35
N SER A 242 9.96 -1.26 24.26
CA SER A 242 10.17 -1.42 25.68
C SER A 242 8.99 -2.11 26.34
N LEU A 243 9.23 -2.68 27.53
CA LEU A 243 8.19 -3.23 28.39
C LEU A 243 8.06 -2.36 29.65
N PRO A 244 6.83 -2.14 30.16
CA PRO A 244 6.66 -1.59 31.50
C PRO A 244 7.23 -2.57 32.53
N ALA A 245 8.11 -2.12 33.44
CA ALA A 245 8.69 -3.03 34.43
C ALA A 245 7.61 -3.69 35.32
N PRO A 246 7.81 -4.97 35.74
CA PRO A 246 6.79 -5.79 36.40
C PRO A 246 6.44 -5.39 37.84
N HIS A 247 7.14 -4.45 38.46
CA HIS A 247 6.95 -4.06 39.86
C HIS A 247 7.04 -2.54 40.07
N ALA A 248 6.01 -1.79 39.68
CA ALA A 248 5.49 -0.61 40.39
C ALA A 248 4.23 -0.15 39.63
N GLY A 249 3.53 0.86 40.13
CA GLY A 249 2.47 1.54 39.37
C GLY A 249 3.01 2.17 38.08
N ARG A 250 2.37 3.24 37.58
CA ARG A 250 2.77 3.97 36.36
C ARG A 250 4.20 4.59 36.37
N THR A 251 5.04 4.27 37.35
CA THR A 251 6.35 4.89 37.64
C THR A 251 7.54 3.93 37.58
N ALA A 252 7.35 2.65 37.21
CA ALA A 252 8.47 1.73 37.04
C ALA A 252 9.24 2.07 35.74
N PRO A 253 10.59 2.12 35.73
CA PRO A 253 11.36 2.36 34.51
C PRO A 253 11.05 1.27 33.46
N ALA A 254 10.93 1.67 32.20
CA ALA A 254 10.74 0.71 31.11
C ALA A 254 12.03 -0.10 30.92
N ILE A 255 11.89 -1.38 30.58
CA ILE A 255 13.03 -2.26 30.24
C ILE A 255 13.12 -2.41 28.72
N PRO A 256 14.33 -2.58 28.14
CA PRO A 256 14.46 -2.95 26.73
C PRO A 256 13.71 -4.24 26.42
N ALA A 257 13.07 -4.26 25.26
CA ALA A 257 12.35 -5.43 24.78
C ALA A 257 12.31 -5.47 23.27
N THR A 258 12.03 -6.64 22.73
CA THR A 258 11.65 -6.78 21.33
C THR A 258 10.16 -7.08 21.27
N ARG A 259 9.45 -6.44 20.33
CA ARG A 259 8.03 -6.66 20.05
C ARG A 259 7.89 -7.33 18.70
N ALA A 260 7.08 -8.38 18.65
CA ALA A 260 6.52 -8.97 17.44
C ALA A 260 5.05 -8.54 17.32
N ASP A 261 4.68 -7.83 16.25
CA ASP A 261 3.29 -7.66 15.85
C ASP A 261 2.93 -8.71 14.82
N VAL A 262 2.07 -9.66 15.22
CA VAL A 262 1.75 -10.84 14.41
C VAL A 262 0.31 -10.75 13.94
N TYR A 263 0.12 -10.86 12.63
CA TYR A 263 -1.20 -11.03 12.02
C TYR A 263 -1.19 -12.17 11.02
N ILE A 264 -2.09 -13.13 11.21
CA ILE A 264 -2.31 -14.29 10.33
C ILE A 264 -3.78 -14.29 9.97
N SER A 265 -4.10 -14.26 8.68
CA SER A 265 -5.49 -14.22 8.21
C SER A 265 -5.58 -14.70 6.77
N ALA A 266 -6.63 -15.45 6.46
CA ALA A 266 -6.96 -15.78 5.08
C ALA A 266 -7.68 -14.63 4.37
N ASN A 267 -8.02 -13.55 5.08
CA ASN A 267 -8.62 -12.36 4.51
C ASN A 267 -7.54 -11.50 3.85
N GLY A 268 -7.30 -11.72 2.56
CA GLY A 268 -6.42 -10.90 1.73
C GLY A 268 -7.10 -9.68 1.10
N GLY A 269 -8.37 -9.40 1.43
CA GLY A 269 -9.16 -8.44 0.68
C GLY A 269 -9.68 -9.02 -0.65
N GLY A 270 -9.98 -8.15 -1.61
CA GLY A 270 -10.31 -8.49 -2.99
C GLY A 270 -9.23 -9.34 -3.66
N ALA A 271 -7.96 -8.99 -3.45
CA ALA A 271 -6.81 -9.74 -3.93
C ALA A 271 -6.71 -11.18 -3.38
N GLY A 272 -7.36 -11.46 -2.23
CA GLY A 272 -7.38 -12.78 -1.61
C GLY A 272 -8.42 -13.76 -2.18
N ASP A 273 -9.32 -13.26 -3.05
CA ASP A 273 -10.46 -14.03 -3.55
C ASP A 273 -10.15 -14.72 -4.89
N ARG A 274 -10.44 -16.02 -4.99
CA ARG A 274 -10.22 -16.81 -6.21
C ARG A 274 -10.93 -16.19 -7.41
N CYS A 275 -12.16 -15.72 -7.23
CA CYS A 275 -12.94 -15.12 -8.30
C CYS A 275 -12.16 -13.95 -8.90
N THR A 276 -11.67 -13.03 -8.06
CA THR A 276 -10.88 -11.86 -8.46
C THR A 276 -9.61 -12.23 -9.21
N VAL A 277 -8.85 -13.19 -8.70
CA VAL A 277 -7.49 -13.45 -9.20
C VAL A 277 -7.43 -14.45 -10.33
N THR A 278 -8.57 -15.04 -10.70
CA THR A 278 -8.66 -15.93 -11.86
C THR A 278 -8.67 -15.10 -13.13
N HIS A 279 -7.72 -15.38 -14.03
CA HIS A 279 -7.67 -14.84 -15.39
C HIS A 279 -8.97 -15.15 -16.13
N LEU A 280 -9.54 -14.18 -16.84
CA LEU A 280 -10.70 -14.34 -17.71
C LEU A 280 -10.28 -14.35 -19.17
N GLU A 281 -10.91 -15.18 -20.00
CA GLU A 281 -10.57 -15.24 -21.43
C GLU A 281 -10.76 -13.91 -22.16
N ASN A 282 -11.80 -13.15 -21.80
CA ASN A 282 -12.03 -11.82 -22.33
C ASN A 282 -11.89 -10.76 -21.22
N PRO A 283 -10.94 -9.81 -21.29
CA PRO A 283 -10.80 -8.77 -20.27
C PRO A 283 -12.06 -7.91 -20.06
N ILE A 284 -12.92 -7.79 -21.07
CA ILE A 284 -14.21 -7.10 -20.96
C ILE A 284 -15.12 -7.76 -19.91
N ASP A 285 -14.95 -9.05 -19.65
CA ASP A 285 -15.74 -9.79 -18.67
C ASP A 285 -15.53 -9.30 -17.24
N ILE A 286 -14.41 -8.63 -16.94
CA ILE A 286 -14.19 -7.91 -15.68
C ILE A 286 -15.29 -6.87 -15.45
N LEU A 287 -15.72 -6.19 -16.51
CA LEU A 287 -16.69 -5.10 -16.42
C LEU A 287 -18.13 -5.59 -16.30
N PHE A 288 -18.46 -6.77 -16.84
CA PHE A 288 -19.87 -7.13 -17.08
C PHE A 288 -20.31 -8.50 -16.56
N SER A 289 -19.39 -9.44 -16.38
CA SER A 289 -19.72 -10.83 -16.03
C SER A 289 -19.13 -11.27 -14.69
N LYS A 290 -18.13 -10.54 -14.19
CA LYS A 290 -17.41 -10.86 -12.96
C LYS A 290 -18.08 -10.22 -11.73
N ASP A 291 -18.93 -10.97 -11.05
CA ASP A 291 -19.55 -10.56 -9.77
C ASP A 291 -18.70 -10.96 -8.55
N CYS A 292 -17.38 -10.70 -8.57
CA CYS A 292 -16.49 -11.06 -7.45
C CYS A 292 -16.57 -10.07 -6.27
N PHE A 293 -17.09 -8.86 -6.50
CA PHE A 293 -17.07 -7.75 -5.55
C PHE A 293 -18.46 -7.37 -5.07
N LYS A 294 -19.09 -8.24 -4.26
CA LYS A 294 -19.90 -7.88 -3.07
C LYS A 294 -20.83 -8.99 -2.63
N ASN A 295 -21.07 -8.96 -1.31
CA ASN A 295 -22.36 -9.08 -0.66
C ASN A 295 -23.48 -8.36 -1.45
N HIS A 296 -24.12 -9.04 -2.39
CA HIS A 296 -25.28 -8.51 -3.10
C HIS A 296 -26.51 -9.38 -2.90
N CYS A 297 -27.68 -8.78 -3.01
CA CYS A 297 -28.92 -9.52 -2.91
C CYS A 297 -29.15 -10.37 -4.17
N SER A 298 -29.51 -11.64 -3.98
CA SER A 298 -29.50 -12.69 -5.02
C SER A 298 -30.43 -12.50 -6.23
N VAL A 299 -31.31 -11.50 -6.23
CA VAL A 299 -32.35 -11.35 -7.27
C VAL A 299 -32.45 -9.90 -7.77
N THR A 300 -32.39 -8.91 -6.88
CA THR A 300 -32.31 -7.49 -7.26
C THR A 300 -30.86 -7.12 -7.55
N THR A 301 -30.50 -7.17 -8.84
CA THR A 301 -29.21 -6.70 -9.35
C THR A 301 -28.93 -5.27 -8.83
N GLY A 302 -27.86 -5.11 -8.04
CA GLY A 302 -27.40 -3.78 -7.61
C GLY A 302 -27.50 -3.45 -6.12
N ARG A 303 -28.08 -4.31 -5.27
CA ARG A 303 -28.20 -4.02 -3.83
C ARG A 303 -27.07 -4.66 -3.04
N SER A 304 -26.19 -3.83 -2.50
CA SER A 304 -25.22 -4.24 -1.48
C SER A 304 -25.94 -4.67 -0.19
N CYS A 305 -25.48 -5.74 0.44
CA CYS A 305 -25.99 -6.25 1.70
C CYS A 305 -24.84 -6.53 2.67
N LYS A 306 -25.12 -6.65 3.97
CA LYS A 306 -24.18 -7.20 4.96
C LYS A 306 -24.71 -8.49 5.56
N VAL A 307 -26.03 -8.62 5.59
CA VAL A 307 -26.78 -9.79 6.01
C VAL A 307 -28.01 -9.94 5.10
N ASP A 308 -28.65 -11.12 5.09
CA ASP A 308 -29.89 -11.35 4.33
C ASP A 308 -31.00 -10.35 4.67
N ARG A 309 -31.01 -9.83 5.90
CA ARG A 309 -31.96 -8.80 6.34
C ARG A 309 -31.80 -7.47 5.59
N ASP A 310 -30.63 -7.24 5.00
CA ASP A 310 -30.39 -6.08 4.15
C ASP A 310 -30.91 -6.30 2.73
N CYS A 311 -31.59 -7.41 2.43
CA CYS A 311 -32.18 -7.73 1.13
C CYS A 311 -33.72 -7.75 1.18
N ALA A 312 -34.37 -7.81 0.02
CA ALA A 312 -35.83 -7.94 -0.05
C ALA A 312 -36.29 -9.29 0.53
N VAL A 313 -37.55 -9.36 0.93
CA VAL A 313 -38.17 -10.62 1.35
C VAL A 313 -38.07 -11.58 0.15
N HIS A 314 -37.40 -12.73 0.34
CA HIS A 314 -37.03 -13.75 -0.68
C HIS A 314 -35.67 -13.60 -1.37
N GLU A 315 -34.81 -12.71 -0.91
CA GLU A 315 -33.43 -12.60 -1.37
C GLU A 315 -32.45 -13.06 -0.30
N THR A 316 -31.30 -13.56 -0.72
CA THR A 316 -30.16 -13.86 0.16
C THR A 316 -29.00 -12.93 -0.16
N CYS A 317 -28.24 -12.58 0.87
CA CYS A 317 -27.04 -11.79 0.75
C CYS A 317 -25.85 -12.68 0.33
N ILE A 318 -25.37 -12.52 -0.90
CA ILE A 318 -24.27 -13.30 -1.47
C ILE A 318 -22.94 -12.70 -1.01
N VAL A 319 -22.50 -13.09 0.19
CA VAL A 319 -21.25 -12.60 0.79
C VAL A 319 -20.02 -13.19 0.07
N LEU A 320 -18.90 -12.47 0.02
CA LEU A 320 -17.58 -13.04 -0.33
C LEU A 320 -17.43 -14.40 0.37
N ASP A 321 -17.43 -15.47 -0.42
CA ASP A 321 -17.47 -16.82 0.13
C ASP A 321 -16.14 -17.11 0.80
N PRO A 322 -16.09 -17.36 2.13
CA PRO A 322 -14.87 -17.75 2.80
C PRO A 322 -14.23 -19.02 2.19
N ALA A 323 -15.02 -19.87 1.52
CA ALA A 323 -14.53 -21.04 0.79
C ALA A 323 -13.87 -20.69 -0.56
N ALA A 324 -14.08 -19.48 -1.09
CA ALA A 324 -13.42 -18.99 -2.31
C ALA A 324 -12.05 -18.33 -2.03
N ARG A 325 -11.65 -18.21 -0.76
CA ARG A 325 -10.33 -17.67 -0.38
C ARG A 325 -9.22 -18.67 -0.70
N LEU A 326 -8.11 -18.16 -1.24
CA LEU A 326 -6.97 -19.00 -1.65
C LEU A 326 -6.02 -19.34 -0.51
N ALA A 327 -5.94 -18.47 0.50
CA ALA A 327 -5.01 -18.64 1.62
C ALA A 327 -5.40 -19.83 2.52
N ASN A 328 -4.55 -20.85 2.56
CA ASN A 328 -4.68 -21.98 3.49
C ASN A 328 -3.84 -21.77 4.74
N ILE A 329 -4.33 -20.91 5.65
CA ILE A 329 -3.65 -20.60 6.91
C ILE A 329 -3.66 -21.76 7.92
N ASN A 330 -4.39 -22.84 7.66
CA ASN A 330 -4.47 -24.01 8.52
C ASN A 330 -3.61 -25.19 8.03
N ALA A 331 -2.81 -25.00 6.98
CA ALA A 331 -1.94 -26.04 6.43
C ALA A 331 -0.85 -26.52 7.42
N ALA A 332 -0.36 -25.61 8.27
CA ALA A 332 0.66 -25.88 9.26
C ALA A 332 0.52 -24.92 10.45
N ASN A 333 1.23 -25.21 11.54
CA ASN A 333 1.48 -24.21 12.57
C ASN A 333 2.42 -23.14 12.00
N PHE A 334 2.25 -21.90 12.45
CA PHE A 334 3.17 -20.84 12.09
C PHE A 334 4.18 -20.63 13.22
N GLU A 335 5.46 -20.64 12.87
CA GLU A 335 6.57 -20.60 13.83
C GLU A 335 7.59 -19.55 13.44
N PHE A 336 8.10 -18.82 14.43
CA PHE A 336 9.15 -17.84 14.23
C PHE A 336 9.93 -17.59 15.52
N ASP A 337 11.12 -17.00 15.38
CA ASP A 337 11.94 -16.61 16.50
C ASP A 337 11.85 -15.10 16.71
N LEU A 338 11.48 -14.69 17.93
CA LEU A 338 11.55 -13.30 18.38
C LEU A 338 12.94 -13.08 19.01
N PRO A 339 13.83 -12.27 18.41
CA PRO A 339 15.13 -12.00 19.02
C PRO A 339 14.94 -11.32 20.37
N LEU A 340 15.76 -11.69 21.35
CA LEU A 340 15.76 -11.09 22.68
C LEU A 340 16.97 -10.17 22.83
N PRO A 341 16.85 -9.08 23.61
CA PRO A 341 18.02 -8.34 24.07
C PRO A 341 19.05 -9.27 24.74
N PRO A 342 20.34 -8.90 24.78
CA PRO A 342 21.32 -9.64 25.57
C PRO A 342 20.88 -9.74 27.04
N PRO A 343 21.04 -10.90 27.71
CA PRO A 343 20.65 -11.02 29.09
C PRO A 343 21.59 -10.17 29.97
N PRO A 344 21.06 -9.48 30.99
CA PRO A 344 21.90 -8.76 31.95
C PRO A 344 22.81 -9.74 32.70
N ALA A 345 23.93 -9.24 33.22
CA ALA A 345 24.87 -10.05 33.97
C ALA A 345 24.23 -10.66 35.22
N GLY A 346 24.34 -11.97 35.39
CA GLY A 346 23.78 -12.70 36.54
C GLY A 346 22.50 -13.45 36.22
N SER A 347 21.64 -13.64 37.21
CA SER A 347 20.35 -14.32 37.03
C SER A 347 19.34 -13.36 36.40
N ALA A 348 18.90 -13.66 35.17
CA ALA A 348 17.90 -12.90 34.46
C ALA A 348 16.61 -13.71 34.29
N THR A 349 15.47 -13.06 34.54
CA THR A 349 14.14 -13.60 34.37
C THR A 349 13.52 -13.02 33.10
N LEU A 350 13.23 -13.90 32.13
CA LEU A 350 12.52 -13.50 30.93
C LEU A 350 11.09 -13.05 31.28
N GLN A 351 10.72 -11.86 30.82
CA GLN A 351 9.36 -11.34 30.88
C GLN A 351 8.74 -11.35 29.50
N ILE A 352 7.54 -11.92 29.39
CA ILE A 352 6.74 -11.94 28.16
C ILE A 352 5.41 -11.24 28.45
N LYS A 353 5.04 -10.28 27.62
CA LYS A 353 3.69 -9.67 27.63
C LYS A 353 3.05 -9.84 26.27
N THR A 354 1.76 -10.11 26.27
CA THR A 354 0.96 -10.20 25.04
C THR A 354 -0.20 -9.23 25.09
N LYS A 355 -0.61 -8.74 23.91
CA LYS A 355 -1.80 -7.93 23.72
C LYS A 355 -2.60 -8.50 22.54
N ASP A 356 -3.82 -8.91 22.81
CA ASP A 356 -4.71 -9.52 21.81
C ASP A 356 -5.51 -8.44 21.06
N PHE A 357 -5.64 -8.59 19.74
CA PHE A 357 -6.41 -7.71 18.86
C PHE A 357 -7.53 -8.46 18.15
N LYS A 358 -8.12 -9.44 18.83
CA LYS A 358 -9.11 -10.37 18.28
C LYS A 358 -10.17 -9.65 17.43
N PRO A 359 -10.20 -9.88 16.10
CA PRO A 359 -11.20 -9.28 15.25
C PRO A 359 -12.57 -9.93 15.51
N LEU A 360 -13.64 -9.21 15.14
CA LEU A 360 -15.01 -9.69 15.32
C LEU A 360 -15.21 -11.02 14.57
N GLY A 361 -15.73 -12.03 15.27
CA GLY A 361 -15.91 -13.39 14.72
C GLY A 361 -14.63 -14.22 14.59
N GLY A 362 -13.47 -13.68 14.98
CA GLY A 362 -12.19 -14.38 14.94
C GLY A 362 -12.11 -15.58 15.90
N LEU A 363 -11.59 -16.69 15.42
CA LEU A 363 -11.22 -17.89 16.16
C LEU A 363 -9.69 -17.93 16.24
N MET A 364 -9.16 -17.51 17.39
CA MET A 364 -7.72 -17.41 17.62
C MET A 364 -7.19 -18.58 18.46
N PRO A 365 -6.04 -19.17 18.09
CA PRO A 365 -5.33 -20.09 18.96
C PRO A 365 -4.54 -19.34 20.03
N LYS A 366 -4.06 -20.07 21.04
CA LYS A 366 -3.11 -19.56 22.02
C LYS A 366 -1.69 -19.90 21.57
N ALA A 367 -0.85 -18.88 21.41
CA ALA A 367 0.56 -19.08 21.10
C ALA A 367 1.31 -19.73 22.28
N THR A 368 2.35 -20.50 21.96
CA THR A 368 3.28 -21.05 22.95
C THR A 368 4.65 -20.43 22.78
N PHE A 369 5.36 -20.26 23.89
CA PHE A 369 6.63 -19.54 23.95
C PHE A 369 7.71 -20.43 24.54
N GLN A 370 8.81 -20.61 23.82
CA GLN A 370 9.93 -21.46 24.22
C GLN A 370 11.22 -20.65 24.18
N PRO A 371 11.78 -20.25 25.33
CA PRO A 371 13.05 -19.54 25.38
C PRO A 371 14.16 -20.44 24.83
N THR A 372 14.96 -19.91 23.91
CA THR A 372 16.15 -20.57 23.36
C THR A 372 17.39 -19.86 23.91
N PRO A 373 18.08 -20.45 24.91
CA PRO A 373 19.30 -19.88 25.45
C PRO A 373 20.43 -19.91 24.42
N GLY A 374 21.33 -18.94 24.48
CA GLY A 374 22.49 -18.90 23.60
C GLY A 374 23.19 -17.54 23.62
N PRO A 375 24.28 -17.38 22.86
CA PRO A 375 24.93 -16.08 22.66
C PRO A 375 24.01 -15.06 21.96
N THR A 376 23.06 -15.55 21.17
CA THR A 376 21.96 -14.80 20.55
C THR A 376 20.64 -15.38 21.07
N PRO A 377 20.17 -14.98 22.27
CA PRO A 377 18.96 -15.55 22.85
C PRO A 377 17.73 -15.16 22.01
N ASN A 378 16.84 -16.12 21.82
CA ASN A 378 15.58 -15.89 21.11
C ASN A 378 14.41 -16.49 21.90
N LEU A 379 13.21 -16.01 21.65
CA LEU A 379 11.96 -16.63 22.06
C LEU A 379 11.33 -17.32 20.85
N HIS A 380 11.36 -18.64 20.82
CA HIS A 380 10.69 -19.40 19.78
C HIS A 380 9.17 -19.38 20.03
N VAL A 381 8.43 -18.86 19.05
CA VAL A 381 6.98 -18.66 19.12
C VAL A 381 6.30 -19.64 18.17
N ILE A 382 5.34 -20.40 18.68
CA ILE A 382 4.50 -21.32 17.89
C ILE A 382 3.05 -20.86 17.97
N VAL A 383 2.45 -20.61 16.81
CA VAL A 383 1.03 -20.26 16.65
C VAL A 383 0.32 -21.49 16.07
N PRO A 384 -0.48 -22.23 16.87
CA PRO A 384 -1.03 -23.51 16.43
C PRO A 384 -2.26 -23.30 15.54
N MET A 385 -2.03 -23.06 14.25
CA MET A 385 -3.09 -22.82 13.25
C MET A 385 -3.66 -24.12 12.66
N ALA A 386 -2.93 -25.24 12.70
CA ALA A 386 -3.34 -26.49 12.03
C ALA A 386 -4.28 -27.37 12.86
N ALA A 387 -4.44 -27.08 14.15
CA ALA A 387 -5.25 -27.89 15.06
C ALA A 387 -6.59 -27.22 15.38
N PRO A 388 -7.71 -27.96 15.47
CA PRO A 388 -8.97 -27.42 15.94
C PRO A 388 -8.86 -26.86 17.36
N LEU A 389 -9.55 -25.74 17.61
CA LEU A 389 -9.73 -25.19 18.95
C LEU A 389 -10.65 -26.10 19.78
N ALA A 390 -10.80 -25.79 21.07
CA ALA A 390 -11.65 -26.54 22.00
C ALA A 390 -13.13 -26.65 21.56
N ASN A 391 -13.59 -25.78 20.64
CA ASN A 391 -14.93 -25.82 20.06
C ASN A 391 -15.03 -26.69 18.79
N GLY A 392 -13.98 -27.43 18.44
CA GLY A 392 -13.91 -28.30 17.26
C GLY A 392 -13.71 -27.58 15.93
N LYS A 393 -13.59 -26.24 15.91
CA LYS A 393 -13.37 -25.45 14.69
C LYS A 393 -11.90 -25.09 14.54
N LEU A 394 -11.41 -25.05 13.31
CA LEU A 394 -10.07 -24.54 13.02
C LEU A 394 -9.97 -23.03 13.30
N PRO A 395 -8.80 -22.54 13.74
CA PRO A 395 -8.51 -21.12 13.77
C PRO A 395 -8.73 -20.46 12.42
N ASN A 396 -9.25 -19.24 12.39
CA ASN A 396 -9.40 -18.47 11.15
C ASN A 396 -8.62 -17.15 11.16
N VAL A 397 -7.95 -16.82 12.28
CA VAL A 397 -7.13 -15.62 12.44
C VAL A 397 -6.20 -15.76 13.63
N PHE A 398 -5.06 -15.07 13.61
CA PHE A 398 -4.26 -14.75 14.78
C PHE A 398 -3.86 -13.27 14.72
N ALA A 399 -3.99 -12.54 15.83
CA ALA A 399 -3.79 -11.09 15.89
C ALA A 399 -3.28 -10.70 17.29
N GLN A 400 -1.97 -10.63 17.47
CA GLN A 400 -1.35 -10.41 18.79
C GLN A 400 -0.04 -9.63 18.68
N SER A 401 0.17 -8.67 19.59
CA SER A 401 1.51 -8.14 19.88
C SER A 401 2.14 -8.97 20.98
N ILE A 402 3.37 -9.44 20.78
CA ILE A 402 4.16 -10.21 21.74
C ILE A 402 5.42 -9.42 22.04
N SER A 403 5.64 -9.03 23.29
CA SER A 403 6.81 -8.29 23.71
C SER A 403 7.59 -9.08 24.75
N ALA A 404 8.91 -9.21 24.55
CA ALA A 404 9.77 -9.98 25.42
C ALA A 404 11.08 -9.24 25.75
N GLY A 405 11.49 -9.30 27.02
CA GLY A 405 12.69 -8.65 27.55
C GLY A 405 13.06 -9.19 28.93
N TRP A 406 14.18 -8.74 29.50
CA TRP A 406 14.67 -9.25 30.79
C TRP A 406 14.26 -8.32 31.93
N LYS A 407 13.60 -8.88 32.96
CA LYS A 407 13.09 -8.11 34.10
C LYS A 407 14.19 -7.30 34.80
N GLU A 408 15.39 -7.85 34.88
CA GLU A 408 16.55 -7.29 35.54
C GLU A 408 17.41 -6.40 34.63
N ASP A 409 16.97 -6.15 33.39
CA ASP A 409 17.66 -5.22 32.50
C ASP A 409 17.46 -3.78 32.99
N THR A 410 18.56 -3.15 33.37
CA THR A 410 18.60 -1.77 33.87
C THR A 410 19.13 -0.78 32.84
N THR A 411 19.21 -1.17 31.55
CA THR A 411 19.63 -0.26 30.48
C THR A 411 18.72 0.96 30.48
N SER A 412 19.35 2.14 30.57
CA SER A 412 18.61 3.40 30.64
C SER A 412 17.83 3.62 29.35
N LEU A 413 16.55 3.93 29.48
CA LEU A 413 15.70 4.40 28.38
C LEU A 413 15.18 5.80 28.71
N THR A 414 15.13 6.65 27.69
CA THR A 414 14.50 7.97 27.77
C THR A 414 13.03 7.83 27.38
N HIS A 415 12.13 8.25 28.26
CA HIS A 415 10.70 8.33 27.94
C HIS A 415 10.43 9.61 27.15
N VAL A 416 10.14 9.46 25.86
CA VAL A 416 9.74 10.56 24.97
C VAL A 416 8.26 10.43 24.65
N GLN A 417 7.48 11.44 25.00
CA GLN A 417 6.08 11.53 24.63
C GLN A 417 5.93 12.32 23.34
N VAL A 418 5.31 11.71 22.34
CA VAL A 418 4.97 12.34 21.05
C VAL A 418 3.46 12.57 21.02
N LYS A 419 3.04 13.76 20.62
CA LYS A 419 1.62 14.06 20.38
C LYS A 419 1.42 14.68 19.01
N LEU A 420 0.72 13.98 18.13
CA LEU A 420 0.27 14.52 16.84
C LEU A 420 -0.98 15.37 17.11
N ALA A 421 -0.85 16.69 17.02
CA ALA A 421 -1.80 17.63 17.60
C ALA A 421 -2.72 18.26 16.56
N ASN A 422 -2.20 18.74 15.44
CA ASN A 422 -3.03 19.33 14.40
C ASN A 422 -2.49 19.00 13.01
N LEU A 423 -3.42 18.81 12.09
CA LEU A 423 -3.15 18.76 10.67
C LEU A 423 -3.74 20.00 10.03
N ILE A 424 -2.91 20.83 9.42
CA ILE A 424 -3.28 22.07 8.76
C ILE A 424 -3.30 21.80 7.26
N ILE A 425 -4.47 21.83 6.65
CA ILE A 425 -4.62 21.59 5.21
C ILE A 425 -4.40 22.91 4.47
N ASN A 426 -3.34 22.98 3.68
CA ASN A 426 -2.95 24.15 2.89
C ASN A 426 -3.60 24.11 1.50
N ASN A 427 -3.65 22.92 0.88
CA ASN A 427 -4.31 22.66 -0.40
C ASN A 427 -5.16 21.39 -0.28
N PRO A 428 -6.46 21.39 -0.61
CA PRO A 428 -7.31 20.20 -0.55
C PRO A 428 -7.12 19.22 -1.71
N LEU A 429 -6.34 19.58 -2.73
CA LEU A 429 -6.03 18.75 -3.90
C LEU A 429 -7.27 18.15 -4.57
N LYS A 430 -8.21 19.04 -4.93
CA LYS A 430 -9.41 18.68 -5.69
C LYS A 430 -9.33 19.35 -7.03
N ASP A 431 -9.63 18.60 -8.08
CA ASP A 431 -9.62 19.09 -9.46
C ASP A 431 -10.53 20.32 -9.56
N SER A 432 -10.22 21.25 -10.45
CA SER A 432 -11.09 22.41 -10.69
C SER A 432 -12.38 22.00 -11.41
N THR A 433 -12.36 20.88 -12.12
CA THR A 433 -13.51 20.24 -12.75
C THR A 433 -13.68 18.83 -12.18
N PRO A 434 -14.85 18.47 -11.63
CA PRO A 434 -15.04 17.13 -11.09
C PRO A 434 -15.04 16.09 -12.22
N ALA A 435 -14.46 14.91 -11.97
CA ALA A 435 -14.47 13.80 -12.92
C ALA A 435 -15.88 13.42 -13.39
N ILE A 436 -16.86 13.52 -12.48
CA ILE A 436 -18.28 13.35 -12.79
C ILE A 436 -19.02 14.67 -12.55
N PRO A 437 -19.60 15.30 -13.58
CA PRO A 437 -20.41 16.49 -13.40
C PRO A 437 -21.69 16.16 -12.62
N LYS A 438 -22.20 17.12 -11.87
CA LYS A 438 -23.37 16.91 -11.01
C LYS A 438 -24.66 16.79 -11.84
N LYS A 439 -25.18 15.57 -11.99
CA LYS A 439 -26.28 15.22 -12.90
C LYS A 439 -27.22 14.18 -12.30
N CYS A 440 -28.44 14.12 -12.84
CA CYS A 440 -29.40 13.07 -12.51
C CYS A 440 -29.05 11.77 -13.24
N THR A 441 -28.93 10.66 -12.50
CA THR A 441 -28.77 9.33 -13.10
C THR A 441 -30.01 8.94 -13.89
N ASN A 442 -29.83 8.23 -15.00
CA ASN A 442 -30.90 7.58 -15.73
C ASN A 442 -31.04 6.12 -15.23
N PRO A 443 -32.20 5.70 -14.73
CA PRO A 443 -32.43 4.31 -14.31
C PRO A 443 -32.23 3.27 -15.44
N ALA A 444 -32.30 3.69 -16.71
CA ALA A 444 -31.97 2.85 -17.87
C ALA A 444 -30.46 2.83 -18.20
N GLY A 445 -29.65 3.55 -17.43
CA GLY A 445 -28.19 3.68 -17.59
C GLY A 445 -27.74 5.07 -18.02
N GLY A 446 -26.63 5.55 -17.43
CA GLY A 446 -26.04 6.86 -17.75
C GLY A 446 -26.71 8.05 -17.04
N PHE A 447 -26.73 9.21 -17.70
CA PHE A 447 -27.23 10.47 -17.13
C PHE A 447 -28.32 11.11 -17.98
N PHE A 448 -29.21 11.85 -17.34
CA PHE A 448 -29.96 12.91 -18.00
C PHE A 448 -29.09 14.15 -18.16
N ASP A 449 -29.38 15.00 -19.14
CA ASP A 449 -28.72 16.31 -19.30
C ASP A 449 -29.08 17.31 -18.18
N GLN A 450 -30.03 16.93 -17.32
CA GLN A 450 -30.43 17.72 -16.19
C GLN A 450 -29.36 17.74 -15.08
N SER A 451 -28.80 18.93 -14.86
CA SER A 451 -28.01 19.23 -13.66
C SER A 451 -28.89 19.22 -12.42
N CYS A 452 -28.32 18.86 -11.28
CA CYS A 452 -29.05 18.77 -10.02
C CYS A 452 -28.18 19.22 -8.83
N ALA A 453 -28.83 19.67 -7.77
CA ALA A 453 -28.23 19.91 -6.48
C ALA A 453 -28.63 18.85 -5.44
N LYS A 454 -29.83 18.26 -5.58
CA LYS A 454 -30.43 17.30 -4.65
C LYS A 454 -31.26 16.24 -5.41
N ASP A 455 -31.46 15.07 -4.81
CA ASP A 455 -32.27 13.99 -5.40
C ASP A 455 -33.69 14.41 -5.79
N THR A 456 -34.32 15.33 -5.02
CA THR A 456 -35.68 15.83 -5.30
C THR A 456 -35.80 16.65 -6.58
N GLU A 457 -34.67 17.06 -7.16
CA GLU A 457 -34.64 17.76 -8.45
C GLU A 457 -34.60 16.78 -9.62
N CYS A 458 -34.27 15.50 -9.37
CA CYS A 458 -34.23 14.47 -10.40
C CYS A 458 -35.59 13.77 -10.59
N PRO A 459 -35.82 13.09 -11.72
CA PRO A 459 -37.05 12.31 -11.91
C PRO A 459 -37.29 11.31 -10.78
N GLY A 460 -38.42 11.48 -10.09
CA GLY A 460 -38.82 10.62 -8.98
C GLY A 460 -39.18 9.20 -9.44
N GLY A 461 -38.91 8.23 -8.58
CA GLY A 461 -39.34 6.85 -8.73
C GLY A 461 -40.64 6.58 -7.97
N PHE A 462 -40.92 5.31 -7.72
CA PHE A 462 -42.06 4.86 -6.93
C PHE A 462 -41.67 3.79 -5.92
N CYS A 463 -42.27 3.84 -4.74
CA CYS A 463 -42.09 2.80 -3.75
C CYS A 463 -42.75 1.51 -4.25
N GLY A 464 -42.01 0.41 -4.34
CA GLY A 464 -42.45 -0.81 -5.00
C GLY A 464 -43.77 -1.39 -4.46
N THR A 465 -44.01 -1.27 -3.16
CA THR A 465 -45.20 -1.83 -2.50
C THR A 465 -46.35 -0.83 -2.41
N THR A 466 -46.03 0.45 -2.19
CA THR A 466 -47.06 1.49 -1.96
C THR A 466 -47.39 2.35 -3.19
N GLY A 467 -46.57 2.32 -4.23
CA GLY A 467 -46.72 3.13 -5.44
C GLY A 467 -46.46 4.63 -5.24
N ASN A 468 -46.17 5.07 -4.01
CA ASN A 468 -45.92 6.47 -3.70
C ASN A 468 -44.65 6.98 -4.37
N THR A 469 -44.67 8.22 -4.87
CA THR A 469 -43.46 8.85 -5.42
C THR A 469 -42.36 8.88 -4.37
N CYS A 470 -41.16 8.50 -4.79
CA CYS A 470 -40.00 8.47 -3.94
C CYS A 470 -38.77 8.99 -4.69
N TYR A 471 -37.85 9.54 -3.92
CA TYR A 471 -36.54 9.94 -4.44
C TYR A 471 -35.43 9.15 -3.77
N THR A 472 -35.73 8.55 -2.60
CA THR A 472 -34.82 7.72 -1.84
C THR A 472 -35.56 6.56 -1.19
N ASP A 473 -34.87 5.50 -0.80
CA ASP A 473 -35.50 4.42 -0.01
C ASP A 473 -36.05 4.91 1.33
N LYS A 474 -35.49 6.01 1.87
CA LYS A 474 -36.03 6.68 3.07
C LYS A 474 -37.39 7.31 2.84
N SER A 475 -37.76 7.54 1.59
CA SER A 475 -39.10 8.01 1.19
C SER A 475 -40.13 6.88 1.22
N CYS A 476 -39.69 5.63 1.31
CA CYS A 476 -40.55 4.45 1.34
C CYS A 476 -40.67 3.86 2.75
N PRO A 477 -41.74 3.08 3.04
CA PRO A 477 -41.82 2.27 4.26
C PRO A 477 -40.58 1.40 4.45
N LYS A 478 -40.23 1.05 5.70
CA LYS A 478 -39.00 0.29 6.03
C LYS A 478 -38.88 -1.10 5.34
N THR A 479 -39.98 -1.63 4.85
CA THR A 479 -40.05 -2.92 4.14
C THR A 479 -40.18 -2.75 2.63
N ASP A 480 -40.13 -1.51 2.14
CA ASP A 480 -40.35 -1.10 0.76
C ASP A 480 -39.13 -0.30 0.28
N PHE A 481 -38.99 -0.09 -1.03
CA PHE A 481 -37.84 0.60 -1.60
C PHE A 481 -38.21 1.38 -2.85
N CYS A 482 -37.35 2.32 -3.20
CA CYS A 482 -37.63 3.28 -4.25
C CYS A 482 -37.16 2.76 -5.61
N GLN A 483 -38.10 2.33 -6.45
CA GLN A 483 -37.86 1.80 -7.79
C GLN A 483 -37.76 2.92 -8.83
N SER A 484 -36.85 2.77 -9.78
CA SER A 484 -36.69 3.66 -10.94
C SER A 484 -36.48 5.14 -10.61
N ALA A 485 -36.05 5.47 -9.38
CA ALA A 485 -35.73 6.85 -9.03
C ALA A 485 -34.37 7.25 -9.58
N SER A 486 -34.35 8.44 -10.18
CA SER A 486 -33.11 9.12 -10.57
C SER A 486 -32.48 9.76 -9.34
N ARG A 487 -31.16 9.65 -9.20
CA ARG A 487 -30.40 10.23 -8.09
C ARG A 487 -29.51 11.34 -8.57
N CYS A 488 -29.33 12.34 -7.73
CA CYS A 488 -28.36 13.38 -8.00
C CYS A 488 -26.97 12.90 -7.58
N VAL A 489 -26.11 12.63 -8.56
CA VAL A 489 -24.76 12.09 -8.33
C VAL A 489 -23.71 12.94 -9.06
N GLY A 490 -22.43 12.62 -8.86
CA GLY A 490 -21.30 13.45 -9.29
C GLY A 490 -21.02 14.59 -8.32
N SER A 491 -20.18 15.55 -8.75
CA SER A 491 -19.46 16.55 -7.94
C SER A 491 -18.08 16.07 -7.47
N PHE A 492 -17.29 16.99 -6.91
CA PHE A 492 -16.03 16.70 -6.25
C PHE A 492 -16.22 15.63 -5.18
N VAL A 493 -15.32 14.63 -5.16
CA VAL A 493 -15.23 13.68 -4.06
C VAL A 493 -14.52 14.38 -2.90
N PRO A 494 -15.23 14.71 -1.81
CA PRO A 494 -14.58 15.25 -0.64
C PRO A 494 -13.78 14.15 0.05
N GLY A 495 -12.81 14.58 0.82
CA GLY A 495 -12.13 13.71 1.75
C GLY A 495 -10.68 13.48 1.40
N TRP A 496 -9.87 13.35 2.44
CA TRP A 496 -8.55 12.76 2.40
C TRP A 496 -8.54 11.54 3.30
N GLU A 497 -7.65 10.61 3.01
CA GLU A 497 -7.19 9.64 3.98
C GLU A 497 -5.72 9.90 4.29
N MET A 498 -5.34 9.82 5.56
CA MET A 498 -3.96 10.07 5.98
C MET A 498 -3.63 9.24 7.21
N TRP A 499 -2.38 8.82 7.28
CA TRP A 499 -1.82 8.01 8.32
C TRP A 499 -0.55 8.65 8.85
N GLY A 500 -0.29 8.42 10.13
CA GLY A 500 0.95 8.81 10.77
C GLY A 500 1.56 7.61 11.46
N GLU A 501 2.87 7.50 11.34
CA GLU A 501 3.73 6.54 12.01
C GLU A 501 4.59 7.28 13.04
N VAL A 502 4.78 6.66 14.21
CA VAL A 502 5.84 7.02 15.15
C VAL A 502 6.61 5.76 15.52
N ASN A 503 7.85 5.61 15.06
CA ASN A 503 8.69 4.42 15.28
C ASN A 503 7.91 3.10 15.07
N GLY A 504 7.27 2.94 13.90
CA GLY A 504 6.46 1.79 13.51
C GLY A 504 5.03 1.73 14.08
N ASP A 505 4.65 2.57 15.04
CA ASP A 505 3.28 2.58 15.57
C ASP A 505 2.38 3.52 14.73
N TRP A 506 1.41 2.94 14.03
CA TRP A 506 0.55 3.61 13.06
C TRP A 506 -0.79 4.09 13.63
N VAL A 507 -1.26 5.24 13.13
CA VAL A 507 -2.62 5.76 13.37
C VAL A 507 -3.21 6.35 12.08
N GLN A 508 -4.52 6.18 11.87
CA GLN A 508 -5.25 6.92 10.83
C GLN A 508 -5.77 8.26 11.39
N PHE A 509 -5.54 9.36 10.68
CA PHE A 509 -6.10 10.66 11.02
C PHE A 509 -7.62 10.69 10.80
N LYS A 510 -8.33 11.40 11.67
CA LYS A 510 -9.80 11.47 11.64
C LYS A 510 -10.30 12.82 11.14
N ARG A 511 -11.57 12.83 10.68
CA ARG A 511 -12.33 14.02 10.25
C ARG A 511 -11.76 14.70 8.99
N LEU A 512 -11.12 13.90 8.15
CA LEU A 512 -10.56 14.34 6.88
C LEU A 512 -11.55 14.18 5.72
N ASP A 513 -12.65 13.45 5.93
CA ASP A 513 -13.74 13.12 4.99
C ASP A 513 -14.47 14.33 4.39
N THR A 514 -14.34 15.51 5.02
CA THR A 514 -15.01 16.75 4.58
C THR A 514 -14.09 17.70 3.81
N ILE A 515 -12.80 17.37 3.68
CA ILE A 515 -11.83 18.21 2.97
C ILE A 515 -12.25 18.34 1.51
N GLY A 516 -12.32 19.57 1.00
CA GLY A 516 -12.75 19.82 -0.38
C GLY A 516 -14.26 19.75 -0.63
N ALA A 517 -15.10 19.44 0.36
CA ALA A 517 -16.57 19.42 0.21
C ALA A 517 -17.18 20.78 -0.18
N LYS A 518 -16.41 21.87 -0.01
CA LYS A 518 -16.76 23.25 -0.38
C LYS A 518 -15.65 23.89 -1.23
N ALA A 519 -14.86 23.10 -1.95
CA ALA A 519 -13.78 23.60 -2.78
C ALA A 519 -14.31 24.67 -3.77
N PRO A 520 -13.63 25.82 -3.89
CA PRO A 520 -14.16 26.98 -4.60
C PRO A 520 -13.81 26.92 -6.10
N PHE A 521 -14.40 26.00 -6.85
CA PHE A 521 -14.17 25.95 -8.30
C PHE A 521 -15.50 26.05 -9.08
N LEU A 522 -15.88 27.32 -9.27
CA LEU A 522 -16.69 27.92 -10.35
C LEU A 522 -17.98 27.22 -10.84
N ALA A 523 -19.12 27.51 -10.18
CA ALA A 523 -20.23 28.28 -10.79
C ALA A 523 -21.25 28.81 -9.74
N PRO A 524 -21.91 29.97 -9.96
CA PRO A 524 -22.75 30.63 -8.94
C PRO A 524 -24.16 30.03 -8.75
N PRO A 525 -24.81 30.25 -7.59
CA PRO A 525 -24.30 30.91 -6.40
C PRO A 525 -23.93 29.88 -5.31
N TYR A 526 -22.67 29.42 -5.31
CA TYR A 526 -22.12 28.67 -4.18
C TYR A 526 -20.90 29.42 -3.61
N ARG A 527 -21.18 30.44 -2.79
CA ARG A 527 -20.18 31.15 -1.97
C ARG A 527 -20.16 30.58 -0.56
N LYS A 528 -19.22 29.65 -0.30
CA LYS A 528 -18.30 29.78 0.84
C LYS A 528 -17.17 28.76 0.67
N PRO A 529 -15.96 29.18 0.26
CA PRO A 529 -14.78 28.34 0.41
C PRO A 529 -14.70 27.88 1.87
N SER A 530 -14.28 26.63 2.11
CA SER A 530 -13.74 26.31 3.43
C SER A 530 -12.59 27.29 3.71
N PRO A 531 -12.53 27.95 4.87
CA PRO A 531 -11.40 28.83 5.19
C PRO A 531 -10.13 27.98 5.20
N LEU A 532 -9.33 28.10 4.15
CA LEU A 532 -7.99 27.54 4.09
C LEU A 532 -7.00 28.57 4.67
N PRO A 533 -5.99 28.15 5.43
CA PRO A 533 -5.72 26.75 5.78
C PRO A 533 -6.72 26.20 6.80
N ALA A 534 -7.16 24.95 6.60
CA ALA A 534 -8.12 24.29 7.49
C ALA A 534 -7.38 23.52 8.59
N LYS A 535 -7.55 23.94 9.85
CA LYS A 535 -6.94 23.29 11.01
C LYS A 535 -7.81 22.14 11.52
N ILE A 536 -7.35 20.91 11.35
CA ILE A 536 -8.00 19.69 11.84
C ILE A 536 -7.27 19.21 13.09
N VAL A 537 -7.94 19.30 14.23
CA VAL A 537 -7.38 18.86 15.52
C VAL A 537 -7.27 17.34 15.55
N GLN A 538 -6.14 16.84 16.05
CA GLN A 538 -5.87 15.44 16.32
C GLN A 538 -5.46 15.27 17.78
N ALA A 539 -5.54 14.05 18.29
CA ALA A 539 -5.27 13.75 19.69
C ALA A 539 -4.59 12.40 19.86
N TYR A 540 -3.66 12.08 18.95
CA TYR A 540 -2.85 10.87 19.06
C TYR A 540 -1.66 11.14 19.97
N LYS A 541 -1.40 10.20 20.87
CA LYS A 541 -0.29 10.26 21.82
C LYS A 541 0.45 8.93 21.79
N PHE A 542 1.77 9.01 21.69
CA PHE A 542 2.70 7.90 21.74
C PHE A 542 3.63 8.10 22.92
N ASP A 543 3.91 7.02 23.65
CA ASP A 543 4.87 6.99 24.74
C ASP A 543 6.01 6.07 24.29
N GLU A 544 7.06 6.66 23.74
CA GLU A 544 8.23 5.95 23.25
C GLU A 544 9.29 5.89 24.36
N PHE A 545 9.93 4.73 24.49
CA PHE A 545 11.05 4.55 25.41
C PHE A 545 12.24 4.08 24.59
N VAL A 546 13.16 5.00 24.33
CA VAL A 546 14.29 4.80 23.41
C VAL A 546 15.61 4.96 24.15
N PRO A 547 16.70 4.34 23.68
CA PRO A 547 18.03 4.62 24.23
C PRO A 547 18.35 6.12 24.21
N PRO A 548 19.22 6.63 25.10
CA PRO A 548 19.62 8.05 25.12
C PRO A 548 20.22 8.54 23.80
N ASP A 549 20.81 7.67 22.99
CA ASP A 549 21.35 7.94 21.67
C ASP A 549 20.44 7.47 20.52
N GLY A 550 19.24 6.97 20.85
CA GLY A 550 18.23 6.56 19.89
C GLY A 550 17.53 7.73 19.20
N SER A 551 16.46 7.43 18.47
CA SER A 551 15.72 8.43 17.69
C SER A 551 14.19 8.26 17.79
N ILE A 552 13.50 9.36 17.50
CA ILE A 552 12.05 9.38 17.24
C ILE A 552 11.85 9.76 15.79
N HIS A 553 11.40 8.80 15.00
CA HIS A 553 11.01 8.97 13.61
C HIS A 553 9.51 9.16 13.52
N ILE A 554 9.08 10.14 12.74
CA ILE A 554 7.68 10.46 12.49
C ILE A 554 7.49 10.55 10.98
N LYS A 555 6.59 9.70 10.46
CA LYS A 555 6.28 9.64 9.03
C LYS A 555 4.79 9.84 8.79
N LEU A 556 4.39 10.67 7.84
CA LEU A 556 2.98 10.82 7.42
C LEU A 556 2.84 10.61 5.92
N HIS A 557 1.88 9.76 5.56
CA HIS A 557 1.44 9.49 4.19
C HIS A 557 -0.07 9.63 4.08
N GLY A 558 -0.56 9.91 2.88
CA GLY A 558 -1.99 9.95 2.62
C GLY A 558 -2.29 10.20 1.16
N HIS A 559 -3.57 10.37 0.87
CA HIS A 559 -4.04 10.77 -0.45
C HIS A 559 -5.32 11.59 -0.34
N SER A 560 -5.50 12.49 -1.30
CA SER A 560 -6.75 13.18 -1.55
C SER A 560 -7.64 12.30 -2.42
N LEU A 561 -8.80 11.93 -1.87
CA LEU A 561 -9.75 11.05 -2.54
C LEU A 561 -10.27 11.65 -3.85
N ASN A 562 -10.47 10.81 -4.85
CA ASN A 562 -11.08 11.18 -6.12
C ASN A 562 -12.17 10.16 -6.51
N CYS A 563 -12.64 10.21 -7.75
CA CYS A 563 -13.78 9.41 -8.18
C CYS A 563 -13.55 7.91 -8.03
N LEU A 564 -12.33 7.45 -8.34
CA LEU A 564 -11.94 6.04 -8.21
C LEU A 564 -12.25 5.48 -6.83
N ASP A 565 -11.97 6.24 -5.77
CA ASP A 565 -12.17 5.82 -4.38
C ASP A 565 -13.64 5.53 -4.03
N SER A 566 -14.58 6.10 -4.80
CA SER A 566 -16.00 5.81 -4.64
C SER A 566 -16.44 4.50 -5.27
N GLN A 567 -15.59 3.86 -6.07
CA GLN A 567 -15.86 2.58 -6.75
C GLN A 567 -15.41 1.37 -5.93
N PHE A 568 -14.52 1.55 -4.94
CA PHE A 568 -14.05 0.44 -4.10
C PHE A 568 -15.18 -0.33 -3.42
N GLY A 569 -15.02 -1.66 -3.43
CA GLY A 569 -15.98 -2.58 -2.85
C GLY A 569 -17.36 -2.54 -3.53
N LYS A 570 -17.47 -2.07 -4.77
CA LYS A 570 -18.66 -2.22 -5.62
C LYS A 570 -18.29 -3.09 -6.81
N ASN A 571 -19.27 -3.75 -7.44
CA ASN A 571 -18.99 -4.29 -8.75
C ASN A 571 -18.80 -3.10 -9.72
N ILE A 572 -17.84 -3.22 -10.64
CA ILE A 572 -17.61 -2.14 -11.61
C ILE A 572 -18.82 -1.99 -12.54
N LYS A 573 -19.52 -3.09 -12.81
CA LYS A 573 -20.77 -3.12 -13.57
C LYS A 573 -21.81 -2.13 -13.04
N GLU A 574 -22.01 -2.02 -11.72
CA GLU A 574 -22.94 -1.08 -11.10
C GLU A 574 -22.49 0.35 -11.36
N GLY A 575 -21.20 0.65 -11.16
CA GLY A 575 -20.64 1.96 -11.45
C GLY A 575 -20.83 2.36 -12.91
N LEU A 576 -20.50 1.46 -13.85
CA LEU A 576 -20.66 1.69 -15.28
C LEU A 576 -22.12 1.74 -15.72
N ASN A 577 -23.01 0.93 -15.15
CA ASN A 577 -24.45 1.04 -15.41
C ASN A 577 -24.99 2.38 -14.88
N GLN A 578 -24.54 2.80 -13.70
CA GLN A 578 -24.97 4.04 -13.07
C GLN A 578 -24.52 5.28 -13.84
N PHE A 579 -23.28 5.30 -14.33
CA PHE A 579 -22.68 6.49 -14.96
C PHE A 579 -22.59 6.41 -16.49
N GLY A 580 -22.82 5.24 -17.08
CA GLY A 580 -22.51 4.96 -18.48
C GLY A 580 -21.01 4.77 -18.70
N LEU A 581 -20.63 4.19 -19.85
CA LEU A 581 -19.24 3.85 -20.16
C LEU A 581 -18.31 5.06 -20.22
N THR A 582 -18.76 6.18 -20.79
CA THR A 582 -17.91 7.38 -20.93
C THR A 582 -17.54 7.97 -19.58
N VAL A 583 -18.54 8.32 -18.78
CA VAL A 583 -18.32 9.00 -17.50
C VAL A 583 -17.82 8.03 -16.44
N GLY A 584 -18.25 6.76 -16.50
CA GLY A 584 -17.68 5.68 -15.69
C GLY A 584 -16.19 5.49 -15.99
N GLY A 585 -15.78 5.49 -17.26
CA GLY A 585 -14.38 5.47 -17.67
C GLY A 585 -13.58 6.66 -17.13
N THR A 586 -14.12 7.88 -17.25
CA THR A 586 -13.50 9.07 -16.64
C THR A 586 -13.35 8.94 -15.12
N CYS A 587 -14.32 8.34 -14.43
CA CYS A 587 -14.23 8.10 -12.99
C CYS A 587 -13.13 7.10 -12.62
N LEU A 588 -13.00 6.01 -13.41
CA LEU A 588 -11.97 4.99 -13.22
C LEU A 588 -10.55 5.55 -13.44
N LEU A 589 -10.39 6.53 -14.33
CA LEU A 589 -9.11 7.20 -14.56
C LEU A 589 -8.85 8.35 -13.59
N ALA A 590 -9.87 8.80 -12.86
CA ALA A 590 -9.76 9.85 -11.86
C ALA A 590 -9.29 9.28 -10.52
N GLY A 591 -8.00 8.93 -10.49
CA GLY A 591 -7.29 8.45 -9.32
C GLY A 591 -7.07 9.52 -8.24
N SER A 592 -6.74 9.05 -7.05
CA SER A 592 -6.40 9.89 -5.90
C SER A 592 -5.19 10.79 -6.18
N LYS A 593 -4.96 11.80 -5.35
CA LYS A 593 -3.78 12.69 -5.47
C LYS A 593 -2.88 12.62 -4.25
N SER A 594 -1.57 12.59 -4.45
CA SER A 594 -0.60 12.59 -3.36
C SER A 594 -0.47 13.99 -2.75
N PRO A 595 -0.64 14.16 -1.43
CA PRO A 595 -0.42 15.42 -0.72
C PRO A 595 1.04 15.65 -0.32
N GLY A 596 1.93 14.78 -0.78
CA GLY A 596 3.30 14.69 -0.32
C GLY A 596 3.38 13.97 1.02
N GLU A 597 4.58 13.95 1.57
CA GLU A 597 4.92 13.23 2.78
C GLU A 597 5.54 14.16 3.82
N ILE A 598 5.50 13.75 5.08
CA ILE A 598 6.37 14.28 6.12
C ILE A 598 7.22 13.11 6.61
N ASP A 599 8.52 13.30 6.61
CA ASP A 599 9.49 12.37 7.19
C ASP A 599 10.47 13.18 8.04
N VAL A 600 10.43 13.00 9.37
CA VAL A 600 11.32 13.70 10.30
C VAL A 600 11.84 12.78 11.38
N THR A 601 13.13 12.95 11.68
CA THR A 601 13.82 12.22 12.75
C THR A 601 14.37 13.18 13.80
N HIS A 602 14.09 12.90 15.06
CA HIS A 602 14.67 13.58 16.22
C HIS A 602 15.65 12.66 16.93
N ASN A 603 16.92 13.02 16.94
CA ASN A 603 17.98 12.22 17.58
C ASN A 603 18.17 12.59 19.04
N GLY A 604 18.48 11.60 19.87
CA GLY A 604 18.82 11.76 21.27
C GLY A 604 20.16 12.49 21.49
N PRO A 605 20.46 12.88 22.74
CA PRO A 605 19.63 12.70 23.93
C PRO A 605 18.55 13.78 24.12
N GLY A 606 18.64 14.87 23.35
CA GLY A 606 17.71 16.00 23.46
C GLY A 606 16.45 15.84 22.63
N PHE A 607 16.45 15.03 21.56
CA PHE A 607 15.32 14.85 20.64
C PHE A 607 14.76 16.19 20.11
N GLY A 608 15.65 17.18 19.91
CA GLY A 608 15.28 18.55 19.53
C GLY A 608 14.57 19.38 20.60
N VAL A 609 14.33 18.80 21.79
CA VAL A 609 13.65 19.46 22.92
C VAL A 609 14.62 20.35 23.69
N THR A 610 14.26 21.62 23.80
CA THR A 610 14.95 22.68 24.55
C THR A 610 14.16 23.10 25.80
N THR A 611 12.91 22.68 25.90
CA THR A 611 12.07 22.92 27.07
C THR A 611 12.49 22.03 28.26
N PRO A 612 12.24 22.46 29.51
CA PRO A 612 12.50 21.63 30.68
C PRO A 612 11.78 20.29 30.62
N ALA A 613 12.36 19.24 31.22
CA ALA A 613 11.72 17.92 31.32
C ALA A 613 10.28 18.04 31.87
N GLY A 614 9.36 17.29 31.26
CA GLY A 614 7.92 17.35 31.54
C GLY A 614 7.17 18.50 30.86
N LYS A 615 7.85 19.40 30.13
CA LYS A 615 7.23 20.46 29.32
C LYS A 615 7.31 20.11 27.83
N PRO A 616 6.18 20.00 27.12
CA PRO A 616 6.19 19.75 25.68
C PRO A 616 6.76 20.94 24.89
N GLN A 617 7.60 20.66 23.90
CA GLN A 617 7.97 21.59 22.82
C GLN A 617 7.11 21.31 21.60
N THR A 618 6.62 22.37 20.94
CA THR A 618 5.83 22.26 19.71
C THR A 618 6.74 22.38 18.49
N PHE A 619 6.50 21.53 17.50
CA PHE A 619 7.14 21.52 16.20
C PHE A 619 6.07 21.68 15.12
N SER A 620 6.46 22.24 13.98
CA SER A 620 5.61 22.40 12.80
C SER A 620 6.41 22.03 11.58
N VAL A 621 5.92 21.07 10.80
CA VAL A 621 6.59 20.55 9.60
C VAL A 621 5.57 20.53 8.47
N THR A 622 5.95 21.09 7.32
CA THR A 622 5.10 21.10 6.11
C THR A 622 5.51 19.95 5.21
N SER A 623 4.54 19.32 4.56
CA SER A 623 4.80 18.21 3.65
C SER A 623 5.69 18.62 2.48
N THR A 624 6.43 17.66 1.97
CA THR A 624 7.27 17.79 0.78
C THR A 624 6.85 16.80 -0.29
N GLY A 625 7.10 17.13 -1.56
CA GLY A 625 6.66 16.33 -2.70
C GLY A 625 5.14 16.37 -2.93
N GLY A 626 4.63 15.33 -3.59
CA GLY A 626 3.22 15.19 -3.97
C GLY A 626 2.83 15.96 -5.23
N ASP A 627 1.53 15.95 -5.52
CA ASP A 627 0.94 16.52 -6.75
C ASP A 627 0.64 18.02 -6.64
N ALA A 628 0.95 18.63 -5.49
CA ALA A 628 0.74 20.05 -5.27
C ALA A 628 1.84 20.89 -5.96
N GLY A 629 1.43 21.88 -6.75
CA GLY A 629 2.31 22.87 -7.37
C GLY A 629 2.04 24.31 -6.90
N THR A 630 2.83 25.24 -7.42
CA THR A 630 2.63 26.69 -7.28
C THR A 630 2.51 27.36 -8.64
N CYS A 631 1.65 28.35 -8.76
CA CYS A 631 1.50 29.10 -10.01
C CYS A 631 2.72 29.96 -10.28
N ALA A 632 3.32 29.84 -11.47
CA ALA A 632 4.56 30.53 -11.82
C ALA A 632 4.49 32.06 -11.67
N LEU A 633 3.32 32.65 -11.95
CA LEU A 633 3.09 34.11 -11.85
C LEU A 633 2.63 34.58 -10.47
N THR A 634 2.19 33.65 -9.63
CA THR A 634 1.69 33.91 -8.28
C THR A 634 2.18 32.79 -7.38
N ALA A 635 3.47 32.81 -7.03
CA ALA A 635 4.15 31.71 -6.32
C ALA A 635 3.48 31.30 -4.99
N THR A 636 2.59 32.13 -4.44
CA THR A 636 1.79 31.82 -3.24
C THR A 636 0.46 31.12 -3.54
N LYS A 637 0.03 31.06 -4.79
CA LYS A 637 -1.17 30.35 -5.22
C LYS A 637 -0.81 28.90 -5.54
N LEU A 638 -1.37 27.99 -4.77
CA LEU A 638 -1.23 26.56 -5.01
C LEU A 638 -2.09 26.13 -6.21
N CYS A 639 -1.59 25.17 -6.97
CA CYS A 639 -2.21 24.62 -8.16
C CYS A 639 -1.96 23.12 -8.25
N MET A 640 -2.71 22.42 -9.10
CA MET A 640 -2.41 21.05 -9.51
C MET A 640 -2.18 20.98 -11.03
N THR A 641 -2.85 21.85 -11.78
CA THR A 641 -2.75 21.94 -13.23
C THR A 641 -2.62 23.40 -13.65
N ASP A 642 -2.18 23.62 -14.89
CA ASP A 642 -2.15 24.97 -15.49
C ASP A 642 -3.51 25.67 -15.45
N ALA A 643 -4.61 24.92 -15.47
CA ALA A 643 -5.97 25.46 -15.39
C ALA A 643 -6.24 26.19 -14.06
N ASP A 644 -5.49 25.89 -13.01
CA ASP A 644 -5.61 26.55 -11.71
C ASP A 644 -4.86 27.90 -11.68
N CYS A 645 -4.07 28.21 -12.70
CA CYS A 645 -3.16 29.35 -12.74
C CYS A 645 -3.50 30.35 -13.85
N PRO A 646 -3.24 31.66 -13.63
CA PRO A 646 -3.21 32.64 -14.72
C PRO A 646 -1.98 32.51 -15.64
N GLY A 647 -1.29 31.37 -15.59
CA GLY A 647 -0.02 31.02 -16.24
C GLY A 647 0.20 29.51 -16.09
N SER A 648 1.44 29.03 -16.03
CA SER A 648 1.71 27.60 -15.77
C SER A 648 1.70 27.28 -14.27
N CYS A 649 1.32 26.05 -13.96
CA CYS A 649 1.48 25.42 -12.67
C CYS A 649 2.86 24.73 -12.63
N SER A 650 3.73 25.19 -11.75
CA SER A 650 4.98 24.51 -11.47
C SER A 650 4.71 23.42 -10.43
N VAL A 651 4.37 22.22 -10.87
CA VAL A 651 4.33 21.02 -10.02
C VAL A 651 5.76 20.55 -9.80
N THR A 652 6.28 20.68 -8.58
CA THR A 652 7.55 20.04 -8.18
C THR A 652 7.28 18.57 -7.85
N GLY A 653 6.82 17.81 -8.85
CA GLY A 653 6.48 16.39 -8.75
C GLY A 653 7.72 15.50 -8.82
N GLY A 654 8.70 15.71 -7.94
CA GLY A 654 9.84 14.81 -7.80
C GLY A 654 10.32 14.75 -6.36
N PRO A 655 10.76 13.58 -5.85
CA PRO A 655 11.35 13.49 -4.53
C PRO A 655 12.51 14.48 -4.44
N CYS A 656 12.56 15.27 -3.37
CA CYS A 656 13.71 16.11 -3.08
C CYS A 656 14.92 15.19 -2.87
N ARG A 657 15.76 15.03 -3.89
CA ARG A 657 17.03 14.31 -3.73
C ARG A 657 17.90 15.12 -2.78
N THR A 658 18.34 14.50 -1.70
CA THR A 658 19.34 15.09 -0.80
C THR A 658 20.65 15.29 -1.56
N ASP A 659 21.47 16.28 -1.16
CA ASP A 659 22.73 16.66 -1.83
C ASP A 659 23.69 15.47 -2.08
N THR A 660 23.59 14.38 -1.31
CA THR A 660 24.44 13.19 -1.46
C THR A 660 24.03 12.27 -2.61
N ALA A 661 22.83 12.44 -3.19
CA ALA A 661 22.28 11.61 -4.27
C ALA A 661 22.31 12.29 -5.66
N CYS A 662 22.78 13.54 -5.76
CA CYS A 662 22.90 14.24 -7.04
C CYS A 662 24.16 13.82 -7.81
N ARG A 663 23.97 13.29 -9.02
CA ARG A 663 25.04 13.02 -9.98
C ARG A 663 24.70 13.66 -11.33
N HIS A 664 25.71 14.20 -11.99
CA HIS A 664 25.57 14.88 -13.29
C HIS A 664 26.63 14.39 -14.28
N CYS A 665 26.36 14.55 -15.57
CA CYS A 665 27.35 14.27 -16.60
C CYS A 665 28.47 15.33 -16.55
N SER A 666 29.73 14.89 -16.52
CA SER A 666 30.93 15.69 -16.25
C SER A 666 31.18 16.93 -17.13
N LEU A 667 30.43 17.09 -18.23
CA LEU A 667 30.52 18.25 -19.13
C LEU A 667 29.16 18.92 -19.40
N ALA A 668 28.10 18.49 -18.71
CA ALA A 668 26.74 19.02 -18.84
C ALA A 668 26.02 18.98 -17.48
N ALA A 669 26.29 19.96 -16.62
CA ALA A 669 25.72 20.07 -15.27
C ALA A 669 24.17 20.09 -15.24
N SER A 670 23.51 20.40 -16.36
CA SER A 670 22.04 20.35 -16.48
C SER A 670 21.47 18.95 -16.72
N LYS A 671 22.30 17.95 -17.05
CA LYS A 671 21.86 16.58 -17.33
C LYS A 671 22.21 15.68 -16.15
N PHE A 672 21.19 15.27 -15.41
CA PHE A 672 21.29 14.30 -14.34
C PHE A 672 21.58 12.90 -14.89
N CYS A 673 22.28 12.09 -14.10
CA CYS A 673 22.60 10.71 -14.43
C CYS A 673 22.50 9.83 -13.18
N ALA A 674 22.17 8.56 -13.36
CA ALA A 674 22.32 7.53 -12.34
C ALA A 674 23.61 6.73 -12.57
N ALA A 675 23.96 6.52 -13.84
CA ALA A 675 25.16 5.82 -14.29
C ALA A 675 25.84 6.53 -15.48
N ASP A 676 27.09 6.14 -15.78
CA ASP A 676 27.85 6.70 -16.90
C ASP A 676 27.15 6.52 -18.26
N SER A 677 26.33 5.48 -18.40
CA SER A 677 25.55 5.20 -19.61
C SER A 677 24.52 6.28 -19.94
N ASP A 678 24.11 7.08 -18.96
CA ASP A 678 23.13 8.15 -19.15
C ASP A 678 23.77 9.40 -19.77
N CYS A 679 25.10 9.43 -19.81
CA CYS A 679 25.92 10.52 -20.31
C CYS A 679 26.42 10.23 -21.73
N ALA A 680 26.53 11.29 -22.54
CA ALA A 680 27.07 11.13 -23.90
C ALA A 680 28.58 10.91 -23.81
N SER A 681 29.08 9.79 -24.34
CA SER A 681 30.53 9.55 -24.42
C SER A 681 31.24 10.76 -25.05
N PRO A 682 32.27 11.36 -24.40
CA PRO A 682 33.12 10.79 -23.33
C PRO A 682 32.77 11.23 -21.89
N GLN A 683 31.54 11.67 -21.63
CA GLN A 683 31.12 12.12 -20.30
C GLN A 683 30.94 10.94 -19.33
N THR A 684 31.21 11.19 -18.05
CA THR A 684 30.98 10.25 -16.95
C THR A 684 30.06 10.89 -15.92
N CYS A 685 29.32 10.05 -15.21
CA CYS A 685 28.40 10.43 -14.17
C CYS A 685 29.19 10.70 -12.89
N VAL A 686 29.34 11.97 -12.53
CA VAL A 686 30.16 12.40 -11.40
C VAL A 686 29.31 12.96 -10.28
N SER A 687 29.69 12.65 -9.04
CA SER A 687 29.18 13.33 -7.85
C SER A 687 29.84 14.71 -7.74
N GLY A 688 29.07 15.79 -7.83
CA GLY A 688 29.58 17.16 -7.75
C GLY A 688 29.23 17.83 -6.42
N ALA A 689 30.19 18.54 -5.84
CA ALA A 689 29.99 19.45 -4.70
C ALA A 689 29.59 20.88 -5.15
N GLU A 690 29.48 21.11 -6.45
CA GLU A 690 28.92 22.34 -6.99
C GLU A 690 27.41 22.26 -6.81
N THR A 691 26.94 23.08 -5.88
CA THR A 691 25.55 23.39 -5.57
C THR A 691 24.62 23.20 -6.76
N CYS A 692 23.43 22.65 -6.50
CA CYS A 692 22.30 22.58 -7.43
C CYS A 692 21.77 23.99 -7.79
N THR A 693 22.64 24.98 -7.97
CA THR A 693 22.42 26.38 -8.32
C THR A 693 21.83 26.49 -9.72
N GLY A 694 20.51 26.31 -9.75
CA GLY A 694 19.63 26.21 -10.92
C GLY A 694 18.30 25.54 -10.54
N VAL A 695 18.35 24.73 -9.48
CA VAL A 695 17.22 24.15 -8.73
C VAL A 695 17.27 24.54 -7.23
N ASP A 696 18.23 25.39 -6.82
CA ASP A 696 18.37 25.98 -5.47
C ASP A 696 17.26 27.00 -5.16
N SER A 697 16.03 26.55 -5.16
CA SER A 697 15.41 26.13 -3.92
C SER A 697 14.17 25.35 -4.33
N CYS A 698 14.07 24.09 -3.91
CA CYS A 698 12.75 23.59 -3.53
C CYS A 698 12.27 24.40 -2.31
N ASN A 699 12.13 25.72 -2.47
CA ASN A 699 11.24 26.54 -1.66
C ASN A 699 9.84 26.14 -2.13
N VAL A 700 9.43 24.91 -1.80
CA VAL A 700 8.03 24.52 -1.81
C VAL A 700 7.42 25.29 -0.64
N THR A 701 7.21 26.58 -0.85
CA THR A 701 6.48 27.43 0.07
C THR A 701 5.01 27.08 -0.12
N GLY A 702 4.62 25.91 0.42
CA GLY A 702 3.21 25.50 0.49
C GLY A 702 2.93 24.04 0.15
N GLY A 703 3.67 23.09 0.73
CA GLY A 703 3.25 21.69 0.75
C GLY A 703 1.78 21.55 1.14
N ALA A 704 1.10 20.52 0.64
CA ALA A 704 -0.36 20.43 0.71
C ALA A 704 -0.91 20.41 2.15
N PHE A 705 -0.09 20.03 3.13
CA PHE A 705 -0.44 20.10 4.55
C PHE A 705 0.75 20.41 5.46
N THR A 706 0.46 20.78 6.70
CA THR A 706 1.43 20.98 7.77
C THR A 706 0.99 20.20 9.01
N LEU A 707 1.90 19.45 9.62
CA LEU A 707 1.70 18.78 10.90
C LEU A 707 2.24 19.65 12.03
N GLU A 708 1.38 19.98 12.99
CA GLU A 708 1.80 20.44 14.32
C GLU A 708 1.82 19.24 15.29
N TYR A 709 2.96 19.00 15.93
CA TYR A 709 3.12 17.97 16.94
C TYR A 709 3.94 18.47 18.12
N THR A 710 3.91 17.74 19.22
CA THR A 710 4.75 18.06 20.39
C THR A 710 5.61 16.89 20.81
N LEU A 711 6.83 17.17 21.24
CA LEU A 711 7.70 16.23 21.93
C LEU A 711 7.90 16.69 23.38
N ALA A 712 7.90 15.74 24.32
CA ALA A 712 8.24 16.00 25.71
C ALA A 712 9.09 14.85 26.26
N ILE A 713 10.25 15.16 26.81
CA ILE A 713 11.01 14.21 27.63
C ILE A 713 10.30 14.12 28.98
N ILE A 714 9.81 12.94 29.35
CA ILE A 714 9.11 12.69 30.60
C ILE A 714 10.11 12.20 31.65
N PRO A 715 10.15 12.83 32.84
CA PRO A 715 11.09 12.49 33.90
C PRO A 715 10.76 11.18 34.63
#